data_AF-A0A819JYD6-F1
#
_entry.id   AF-A0A819JYD6-F1
#
_cell.length_a   1.000
_cell.length_b   1.000
_cell.length_c   1.000
_cell.angle_alpha   90.00
_cell.angle_beta   90.00
_cell.angle_gamma   90.00
#
_symmetry.space_group_name_H-M   'P 1'
#
loop_
_entity.id
_entity.type
_entity.pdbx_description
1 polymer ?
#
loop_
_entity_poly.entity_id
_entity_poly.type
_entity_poly.pdbx_seq_one_letter_code
_entity_poly.pdbx_strand_id
1 'polypeptide(L)'
;MLSKTIQYYNKRSLSVDVSAYTRVLDGFRACVGNTPLIRLPTLSKETGCNILVKAEYLNPGGSIKDRAALFLIQDALDKNLIKNGATIVEGTAGNTGIGLAHLCNALGFKCEKIDILRVLGAQVTTVPVVPFNDPNNYNHHARRYAEKHENALWTNQFDNQANRNGHYLMTGPEIWTQTNGKVNAVVMSTGTGGTLAGISMYLKEKNNKIRTVLADPPGSVLYNYIKSGKLERTDGSSITEGIGQGRITDNLKDAPIDESLFIKDQDTVNMVFKLLCDEGFFVGASSGLNVAAAVDLSKSMPKGSTIVTCLCDNGQKYFNRLFNKNELSKRGILITTFIPDLLLKKKSNIKHYDDILDGKNVYEFAEYSQWPPFLTDSTFDLNLWRKHCWVNQVSLPTRDPDLYYKRNYTAFSVCKDVIRIVDSIYNMKTTIAKVEYPETLAQKVRKIFNDDNTLYAKALEQELHFVINKYSFEHTVYNALRGRRPIQPPEVPFELYLNETMEKTSKSCDLCNYQNMTAIDSLGRMENQYAYSAANAFKFDQWHSMFMPRQHDITKLTFEEMKDVFTLAWKWCQAVHKQSPSHRFPTILWDSLPHGGASQVHPHIHATLHSDHYYGQFESIRFASERYYRNHENVKEHRQKNYFRAIQDIHMAFNLTVSFNGITVLVPITSHKEYDIIVLAENFDERFIKVIYQIVQGYFNKLKQYSFSSCLYLPPLSPNQDDSGSTPIYYRIIPRGQVSSLLSEVSSLDLLSIYNVNKLPAALFAEIITWFQKI
;
A
#
# COMPACT_ATOMS: atom_id res chain seq x y z
N MET A 1 -25.66 -2.44 -32.02
CA MET A 1 -24.69 -2.27 -30.92
C MET A 1 -24.05 -3.60 -30.49
N LEU A 2 -24.83 -4.67 -30.27
CA LEU A 2 -24.31 -6.00 -29.91
C LEU A 2 -23.23 -6.56 -30.86
N SER A 3 -23.33 -6.37 -32.18
CA SER A 3 -22.32 -6.89 -33.12
C SER A 3 -20.94 -6.21 -32.99
N LYS A 4 -20.91 -4.91 -32.66
CA LYS A 4 -19.66 -4.17 -32.42
C LYS A 4 -19.04 -4.54 -31.07
N THR A 5 -19.86 -4.82 -30.06
CA THR A 5 -19.41 -5.32 -28.75
C THR A 5 -18.89 -6.76 -28.84
N ILE A 6 -19.53 -7.63 -29.62
CA ILE A 6 -19.06 -9.01 -29.86
C ILE A 6 -17.77 -9.01 -30.71
N GLN A 7 -17.65 -8.13 -31.71
CA GLN A 7 -16.37 -7.93 -32.42
C GLN A 7 -15.26 -7.41 -31.50
N TYR A 8 -15.60 -6.57 -30.52
CA TYR A 8 -14.67 -6.06 -29.51
C TYR A 8 -14.15 -7.19 -28.61
N TYR A 9 -15.02 -8.12 -28.19
CA TYR A 9 -14.62 -9.30 -27.40
C TYR A 9 -13.86 -10.34 -28.24
N ASN A 10 -14.29 -10.65 -29.47
CA ASN A 10 -13.63 -11.63 -30.33
C ASN A 10 -12.23 -11.19 -30.83
N LYS A 11 -11.97 -9.88 -30.93
CA LYS A 11 -10.62 -9.37 -31.23
C LYS A 11 -9.65 -9.41 -30.03
N ARG A 12 -10.15 -9.65 -28.82
CA ARG A 12 -9.38 -9.65 -27.57
C ARG A 12 -9.50 -10.93 -26.75
N SER A 13 -10.30 -11.89 -27.20
CA SER A 13 -10.37 -13.21 -26.60
C SER A 13 -9.03 -13.91 -26.81
N LEU A 14 -8.19 -13.94 -25.78
CA LEU A 14 -7.21 -14.99 -25.63
C LEU A 14 -7.99 -16.30 -25.76
N SER A 15 -7.67 -17.13 -26.75
CA SER A 15 -8.27 -18.45 -26.87
C SER A 15 -7.96 -19.22 -25.60
N VAL A 16 -8.97 -19.47 -24.78
CA VAL A 16 -8.83 -20.33 -23.61
C VAL A 16 -8.77 -21.76 -24.14
N ASP A 17 -7.56 -22.24 -24.38
CA ASP A 17 -7.32 -23.65 -24.64
C ASP A 17 -7.43 -24.42 -23.32
N VAL A 18 -8.63 -24.93 -23.05
CA VAL A 18 -8.95 -25.71 -21.84
C VAL A 18 -8.36 -27.13 -21.88
N SER A 19 -7.81 -27.58 -23.01
CA SER A 19 -7.41 -28.99 -23.20
C SER A 19 -6.39 -29.48 -22.17
N ALA A 20 -5.57 -28.59 -21.60
CA ALA A 20 -4.56 -28.91 -20.59
C ALA A 20 -5.07 -28.93 -19.12
N TYR A 21 -6.29 -28.42 -18.84
CA TYR A 21 -6.80 -28.21 -17.46
C TYR A 21 -8.25 -28.71 -17.27
N THR A 22 -8.69 -29.70 -18.05
CA THR A 22 -10.06 -30.26 -18.00
C THR A 22 -10.37 -31.13 -16.78
N ARG A 23 -9.39 -31.39 -15.90
CA ARG A 23 -9.53 -32.32 -14.76
C ARG A 23 -9.48 -31.59 -13.42
N VAL A 24 -10.44 -31.88 -12.55
CA VAL A 24 -10.40 -31.51 -11.12
C VAL A 24 -9.22 -32.26 -10.46
N LEU A 25 -8.29 -31.52 -9.86
CA LEU A 25 -7.12 -32.08 -9.18
C LEU A 25 -7.46 -32.43 -7.73
N ASP A 26 -6.98 -33.58 -7.26
CA ASP A 26 -7.25 -34.10 -5.92
C ASP A 26 -6.13 -33.70 -4.92
N GLY A 27 -6.38 -32.61 -4.21
CA GLY A 27 -5.51 -32.10 -3.14
C GLY A 27 -4.18 -31.46 -3.60
N PHE A 28 -3.40 -30.97 -2.63
CA PHE A 28 -2.15 -30.23 -2.87
C PHE A 28 -1.14 -31.02 -3.70
N ARG A 29 -1.02 -32.33 -3.44
CA ARG A 29 -0.11 -33.24 -4.15
C ARG A 29 -0.37 -33.26 -5.67
N ALA A 30 -1.64 -33.30 -6.09
CA ALA A 30 -2.00 -33.36 -7.50
C ALA A 30 -1.70 -32.05 -8.26
N CYS A 31 -1.49 -30.95 -7.53
CA CYS A 31 -1.12 -29.65 -8.09
C CYS A 31 0.39 -29.48 -8.32
N VAL A 32 1.24 -30.41 -7.85
CA VAL A 32 2.69 -30.34 -8.05
C VAL A 32 3.04 -30.82 -9.46
N GLY A 33 3.75 -29.98 -10.21
CA GLY A 33 4.21 -30.25 -11.56
C GLY A 33 3.31 -29.68 -12.66
N ASN A 34 3.47 -30.20 -13.89
CA ASN A 34 2.80 -29.66 -15.09
C ASN A 34 2.97 -28.13 -15.26
N THR A 35 4.14 -27.61 -14.86
CA THR A 35 4.39 -26.17 -14.86
C THR A 35 4.53 -25.65 -16.31
N PRO A 36 4.19 -24.38 -16.58
CA PRO A 36 4.36 -23.83 -17.92
C PRO A 36 5.83 -23.82 -18.39
N LEU A 37 6.04 -24.14 -19.67
CA LEU A 37 7.29 -23.84 -20.37
C LEU A 37 7.09 -22.55 -21.17
N ILE A 38 7.80 -21.50 -20.78
CA ILE A 38 7.56 -20.15 -21.27
C ILE A 38 8.73 -19.69 -22.13
N ARG A 39 8.45 -19.13 -23.30
CA ARG A 39 9.47 -18.50 -24.14
C ARG A 39 9.81 -17.12 -23.60
N LEU A 40 11.09 -16.79 -23.53
CA LEU A 40 11.58 -15.44 -23.21
C LEU A 40 11.79 -14.65 -24.51
N PRO A 41 10.81 -13.86 -24.99
CA PRO A 41 10.87 -13.23 -26.31
C PRO A 41 12.05 -12.27 -26.49
N THR A 42 12.41 -11.49 -25.48
CA THR A 42 13.48 -10.49 -25.57
C THR A 42 14.82 -11.19 -25.68
N LEU A 43 15.12 -12.12 -24.76
CA LEU A 43 16.38 -12.88 -24.78
C LEU A 43 16.50 -13.81 -25.99
N SER A 44 15.39 -14.40 -26.45
CA SER A 44 15.39 -15.22 -27.66
C SER A 44 15.74 -14.40 -28.91
N LYS A 45 15.26 -13.15 -28.98
CA LYS A 45 15.60 -12.25 -30.07
C LYS A 45 17.06 -11.82 -30.02
N GLU A 46 17.57 -11.47 -28.84
CA GLU A 46 18.96 -11.03 -28.63
C GLU A 46 19.98 -12.12 -28.99
N THR A 47 19.71 -13.36 -28.59
CA THR A 47 20.62 -14.49 -28.81
C THR A 47 20.46 -15.15 -30.18
N GLY A 48 19.32 -14.98 -30.83
CA GLY A 48 18.95 -15.74 -32.02
C GLY A 48 18.64 -17.22 -31.76
N CYS A 49 18.66 -17.65 -30.49
CA CYS A 49 18.21 -18.96 -30.05
C CYS A 49 16.79 -18.85 -29.45
N ASN A 50 16.10 -19.99 -29.30
CA ASN A 50 14.82 -20.05 -28.61
C ASN A 50 15.07 -20.35 -27.12
N ILE A 51 15.11 -19.30 -26.29
CA ILE A 51 15.34 -19.42 -24.85
C ILE A 51 14.00 -19.68 -24.16
N LEU A 52 13.86 -20.88 -23.60
CA LEU A 52 12.67 -21.32 -22.89
C LEU A 52 12.97 -21.52 -21.41
N VAL A 53 12.03 -21.15 -20.56
CA VAL A 53 12.12 -21.31 -19.10
C VAL A 53 10.97 -22.13 -18.56
N LYS A 54 11.31 -23.13 -17.75
CA LYS A 54 10.34 -23.91 -16.98
C LYS A 54 9.96 -23.13 -15.73
N ALA A 55 8.70 -22.73 -15.60
CA ALA A 55 8.21 -21.82 -14.56
C ALA A 55 7.91 -22.57 -13.24
N GLU A 56 8.94 -23.14 -12.61
CA GLU A 56 8.79 -23.95 -11.40
C GLU A 56 8.39 -23.17 -10.14
N TYR A 57 8.51 -21.84 -10.15
CA TYR A 57 7.93 -20.98 -9.11
C TYR A 57 6.40 -21.04 -9.04
N LEU A 58 5.73 -21.61 -10.05
CA LEU A 58 4.26 -21.80 -10.10
C LEU A 58 3.78 -23.12 -9.50
N ASN A 59 4.68 -23.98 -8.98
CA ASN A 59 4.24 -25.06 -8.10
C ASN A 59 3.54 -24.48 -6.85
N PRO A 60 2.61 -25.22 -6.22
CA PRO A 60 1.73 -24.67 -5.18
C PRO A 60 2.45 -24.21 -3.89
N GLY A 61 3.62 -24.75 -3.57
CA GLY A 61 4.52 -24.27 -2.49
C GLY A 61 5.52 -23.19 -2.95
N GLY A 62 5.43 -22.80 -4.23
CA GLY A 62 6.13 -21.65 -4.80
C GLY A 62 7.56 -21.93 -5.24
N SER A 63 7.95 -23.19 -5.45
CA SER A 63 9.29 -23.53 -5.96
C SER A 63 9.39 -24.91 -6.60
N ILE A 64 10.49 -25.14 -7.32
CA ILE A 64 10.89 -26.45 -7.85
C ILE A 64 11.01 -27.55 -6.78
N LYS A 65 11.23 -27.20 -5.52
CA LYS A 65 11.48 -28.18 -4.45
C LYS A 65 10.22 -28.92 -4.01
N ASP A 66 9.05 -28.48 -4.44
CA ASP A 66 7.79 -29.21 -4.22
C ASP A 66 7.83 -30.58 -4.90
N ARG A 67 8.48 -30.68 -6.08
CA ARG A 67 8.72 -31.95 -6.76
C ARG A 67 9.64 -32.86 -5.96
N ALA A 68 10.77 -32.34 -5.49
CA ALA A 68 11.68 -33.12 -4.67
C ALA A 68 10.99 -33.63 -3.40
N ALA A 69 10.29 -32.75 -2.68
CA ALA A 69 9.52 -33.11 -1.49
C ALA A 69 8.48 -34.20 -1.77
N LEU A 70 7.75 -34.10 -2.88
CA LEU A 70 6.76 -35.11 -3.29
C LEU A 70 7.40 -36.49 -3.48
N PHE A 71 8.50 -36.58 -4.23
CA PHE A 71 9.14 -37.87 -4.49
C PHE A 71 9.88 -38.44 -3.28
N LEU A 72 10.44 -37.59 -2.41
CA LEU A 72 11.08 -38.04 -1.18
C LEU A 72 10.05 -38.70 -0.23
N ILE A 73 8.86 -38.11 -0.09
CA ILE A 73 7.78 -38.68 0.72
C ILE A 73 7.20 -39.93 0.04
N GLN A 74 6.94 -39.86 -1.27
CA GLN A 74 6.35 -40.98 -2.01
C GLN A 74 7.26 -42.22 -2.00
N ASP A 75 8.56 -42.05 -2.24
CA ASP A 75 9.53 -43.14 -2.20
C ASP A 75 9.60 -43.80 -0.81
N ALA A 76 9.51 -43.01 0.25
CA ALA A 76 9.48 -43.53 1.61
C ALA A 76 8.19 -44.31 1.92
N LEU A 77 7.05 -43.86 1.39
CA LEU A 77 5.77 -44.59 1.49
C LEU A 77 5.81 -45.90 0.70
N ASP A 78 6.29 -45.86 -0.55
CA ASP A 78 6.39 -47.04 -1.42
C ASP A 78 7.33 -48.10 -0.85
N LYS A 79 8.40 -47.68 -0.15
CA LYS A 79 9.33 -48.56 0.56
C LYS A 79 8.87 -48.95 1.96
N ASN A 80 7.69 -48.50 2.41
CA ASN A 80 7.16 -48.70 3.76
C ASN A 80 8.11 -48.24 4.89
N LEU A 81 8.89 -47.18 4.66
CA LEU A 81 9.81 -46.60 5.67
C LEU A 81 9.08 -45.75 6.71
N ILE A 82 7.89 -45.26 6.37
CA ILE A 82 7.04 -44.43 7.24
C ILE A 82 5.60 -44.91 7.20
N LYS A 83 4.87 -44.70 8.31
CA LYS A 83 3.43 -44.93 8.42
C LYS A 83 2.69 -43.59 8.57
N ASN A 84 1.37 -43.58 8.42
CA ASN A 84 0.55 -42.39 8.68
C ASN A 84 0.87 -41.76 10.04
N GLY A 85 0.95 -40.42 10.08
CA GLY A 85 1.34 -39.69 11.30
C GLY A 85 2.84 -39.64 11.59
N ALA A 86 3.70 -40.13 10.69
CA ALA A 86 5.15 -40.02 10.79
C ALA A 86 5.65 -38.57 10.90
N THR A 87 6.82 -38.40 11.50
CA THR A 87 7.54 -37.12 11.58
C THR A 87 8.56 -37.04 10.45
N ILE A 88 8.42 -36.06 9.57
CA ILE A 88 9.35 -35.82 8.47
C ILE A 88 10.37 -34.75 8.89
N VAL A 89 11.64 -35.10 8.78
CA VAL A 89 12.77 -34.32 9.28
C VAL A 89 13.70 -33.99 8.12
N GLU A 90 14.05 -32.72 7.93
CA GLU A 90 14.94 -32.29 6.86
C GLU A 90 15.88 -31.18 7.31
N GLY A 91 17.17 -31.38 7.03
CA GLY A 91 18.19 -30.36 7.22
C GLY A 91 18.21 -29.44 6.00
N THR A 92 17.48 -28.33 6.04
CA THR A 92 17.38 -27.44 4.88
C THR A 92 17.42 -25.97 5.24
N ALA A 93 18.22 -25.20 4.51
CA ALA A 93 18.25 -23.73 4.63
C ALA A 93 17.04 -23.05 3.95
N GLY A 94 16.32 -23.72 3.03
CA GLY A 94 15.34 -23.06 2.16
C GLY A 94 14.12 -23.88 1.73
N ASN A 95 13.78 -23.76 0.45
CA ASN A 95 12.51 -24.16 -0.19
C ASN A 95 12.07 -25.62 0.02
N THR A 96 12.99 -26.57 0.16
CA THR A 96 12.62 -28.00 0.39
C THR A 96 11.81 -28.18 1.67
N GLY A 97 12.10 -27.41 2.71
CA GLY A 97 11.30 -27.45 3.93
C GLY A 97 9.86 -26.97 3.70
N ILE A 98 9.66 -25.95 2.83
CA ILE A 98 8.34 -25.40 2.52
C ILE A 98 7.50 -26.43 1.75
N GLY A 99 8.08 -27.05 0.72
CA GLY A 99 7.42 -28.13 -0.02
C GLY A 99 7.06 -29.32 0.89
N LEU A 100 7.98 -29.73 1.78
CA LEU A 100 7.73 -30.80 2.74
C LEU A 100 6.61 -30.42 3.73
N ALA A 101 6.60 -29.20 4.29
CA ALA A 101 5.56 -28.79 5.23
C ALA A 101 4.15 -28.79 4.61
N HIS A 102 4.01 -28.30 3.38
CA HIS A 102 2.73 -28.37 2.66
C HIS A 102 2.27 -29.80 2.42
N LEU A 103 3.18 -30.68 1.97
CA LEU A 103 2.85 -32.09 1.73
C LEU A 103 2.57 -32.84 3.03
N CYS A 104 3.28 -32.53 4.12
CA CYS A 104 3.02 -33.10 5.43
C CYS A 104 1.60 -32.75 5.89
N ASN A 105 1.20 -31.48 5.82
CA ASN A 105 -0.16 -31.07 6.18
C ASN A 105 -1.23 -31.73 5.30
N ALA A 106 -0.96 -31.85 4.00
CA ALA A 106 -1.89 -32.48 3.05
C ALA A 106 -2.03 -34.00 3.25
N LEU A 107 -0.98 -34.67 3.75
CA LEU A 107 -0.92 -36.12 3.90
C LEU A 107 -1.03 -36.59 5.36
N GLY A 108 -1.17 -35.68 6.33
CA GLY A 108 -1.30 -35.99 7.75
C GLY A 108 0.01 -36.35 8.46
N PHE A 109 1.15 -35.83 8.00
CA PHE A 109 2.47 -35.98 8.66
C PHE A 109 2.85 -34.73 9.48
N LYS A 110 3.79 -34.87 10.41
CA LYS A 110 4.39 -33.76 11.17
C LYS A 110 5.68 -33.27 10.48
N CYS A 111 5.99 -31.98 10.57
CA CYS A 111 7.18 -31.37 9.93
C CYS A 111 7.97 -30.49 10.92
N GLU A 112 9.26 -30.22 10.67
CA GLU A 112 10.11 -29.35 11.50
C GLU A 112 10.81 -28.21 10.69
N LYS A 113 10.59 -26.86 10.93
CA LYS A 113 11.46 -25.66 10.60
C LYS A 113 10.82 -24.21 10.75
N ILE A 114 11.63 -23.11 10.58
CA ILE A 114 11.57 -21.63 10.93
C ILE A 114 10.25 -20.84 10.68
N ASP A 115 10.14 -19.71 9.96
CA ASP A 115 8.99 -18.78 10.18
C ASP A 115 7.75 -19.04 9.31
N ILE A 116 7.89 -19.09 7.98
CA ILE A 116 6.83 -19.61 7.09
C ILE A 116 6.46 -21.03 7.51
N LEU A 117 7.45 -21.76 8.02
CA LEU A 117 7.32 -23.15 8.39
C LEU A 117 6.59 -23.32 9.72
N ARG A 118 6.79 -22.43 10.71
CA ARG A 118 5.94 -22.32 11.92
C ARG A 118 4.47 -22.07 11.55
N VAL A 119 4.21 -21.15 10.62
CA VAL A 119 2.84 -20.89 10.14
C VAL A 119 2.24 -22.13 9.48
N LEU A 120 3.05 -22.89 8.73
CA LEU A 120 2.66 -24.18 8.17
C LEU A 120 2.67 -25.34 9.19
N GLY A 121 2.77 -25.07 10.49
CA GLY A 121 2.68 -26.08 11.55
C GLY A 121 3.96 -26.88 11.81
N ALA A 122 5.11 -26.43 11.30
CA ALA A 122 6.39 -27.11 11.48
C ALA A 122 7.15 -26.66 12.76
N GLN A 123 7.79 -27.60 13.48
CA GLN A 123 8.61 -27.32 14.69
C GLN A 123 10.07 -26.97 14.38
N VAL A 124 10.71 -26.00 15.03
CA VAL A 124 11.94 -25.41 14.48
C VAL A 124 13.14 -25.58 15.38
N THR A 125 14.22 -26.13 14.84
CA THR A 125 15.53 -26.09 15.49
C THR A 125 16.56 -25.39 14.59
N THR A 126 17.14 -24.30 15.07
CA THR A 126 18.28 -23.63 14.41
C THR A 126 19.60 -24.30 14.81
N VAL A 127 20.53 -24.41 13.86
CA VAL A 127 21.86 -25.02 14.06
C VAL A 127 22.94 -24.18 13.38
N PRO A 128 24.22 -24.27 13.81
CA PRO A 128 25.32 -23.53 13.19
C PRO A 128 25.53 -23.84 11.70
N VAL A 129 25.97 -22.84 10.93
CA VAL A 129 26.36 -23.01 9.52
C VAL A 129 27.81 -23.50 9.46
N VAL A 130 27.99 -24.82 9.45
CA VAL A 130 29.30 -25.49 9.38
C VAL A 130 29.40 -26.41 8.17
N PRO A 131 30.61 -26.70 7.65
CA PRO A 131 30.80 -27.63 6.52
C PRO A 131 30.26 -29.04 6.80
N PHE A 132 30.00 -29.83 5.75
CA PHE A 132 29.37 -31.16 5.88
C PHE A 132 30.19 -32.17 6.70
N ASN A 133 31.51 -32.04 6.75
CA ASN A 133 32.36 -32.92 7.57
C ASN A 133 32.30 -32.62 9.07
N ASP A 134 31.75 -31.46 9.46
CA ASP A 134 31.52 -31.12 10.87
C ASP A 134 30.27 -31.85 11.40
N PRO A 135 30.35 -32.60 12.51
CA PRO A 135 29.21 -33.29 13.13
C PRO A 135 28.01 -32.39 13.47
N ASN A 136 28.21 -31.08 13.63
CA ASN A 136 27.17 -30.09 13.92
C ASN A 136 26.46 -29.56 12.66
N ASN A 137 26.79 -30.08 11.47
CA ASN A 137 26.08 -29.74 10.25
C ASN A 137 24.59 -30.13 10.35
N TYR A 138 23.72 -29.30 9.77
CA TYR A 138 22.27 -29.50 9.80
C TYR A 138 21.79 -30.86 9.26
N ASN A 139 22.50 -31.46 8.30
CA ASN A 139 22.18 -32.81 7.81
C ASN A 139 22.37 -33.86 8.90
N HIS A 140 23.46 -33.78 9.67
CA HIS A 140 23.74 -34.73 10.74
C HIS A 140 22.79 -34.56 11.93
N HIS A 141 22.37 -33.33 12.22
CA HIS A 141 21.31 -33.10 13.22
C HIS A 141 19.98 -33.72 12.80
N ALA A 142 19.55 -33.51 11.55
CA ALA A 142 18.32 -34.10 11.02
C ALA A 142 18.38 -35.63 11.05
N ARG A 143 19.51 -36.22 10.64
CA ARG A 143 19.76 -37.67 10.73
C ARG A 143 19.62 -38.19 12.16
N ARG A 144 20.38 -37.61 13.10
CA ARG A 144 20.36 -38.03 14.52
C ARG A 144 18.97 -37.88 15.14
N TYR A 145 18.21 -36.86 14.76
CA TYR A 145 16.85 -36.70 15.23
C TYR A 145 15.97 -37.84 14.73
N ALA A 146 15.99 -38.12 13.42
CA ALA A 146 15.17 -39.20 12.85
C ALA A 146 15.55 -40.57 13.44
N GLU A 147 16.85 -40.84 13.63
CA GLU A 147 17.33 -42.10 14.25
C GLU A 147 16.89 -42.28 15.71
N LYS A 148 16.61 -41.18 16.44
CA LYS A 148 16.19 -41.20 17.85
C LYS A 148 14.68 -41.30 18.06
N HIS A 149 13.87 -41.05 17.04
CA HIS A 149 12.42 -41.00 17.16
C HIS A 149 11.77 -42.12 16.37
N GLU A 150 10.87 -42.86 17.01
CA GLU A 150 10.09 -43.89 16.34
C GLU A 150 9.14 -43.24 15.30
N ASN A 151 9.00 -43.87 14.12
CA ASN A 151 8.19 -43.36 13.01
C ASN A 151 8.62 -41.96 12.53
N ALA A 152 9.93 -41.68 12.50
CA ALA A 152 10.50 -40.47 11.93
C ALA A 152 11.38 -40.77 10.70
N LEU A 153 11.35 -39.90 9.70
CA LEU A 153 12.13 -40.03 8.47
C LEU A 153 12.99 -38.81 8.24
N TRP A 154 14.30 -39.03 8.12
CA TRP A 154 15.19 -38.06 7.52
C TRP A 154 15.14 -38.21 5.99
N THR A 155 14.62 -37.20 5.29
CA THR A 155 14.42 -37.26 3.84
C THR A 155 15.71 -37.25 3.03
N ASN A 156 16.77 -36.65 3.58
CA ASN A 156 18.10 -36.61 2.98
C ASN A 156 18.10 -36.14 1.51
N GLN A 157 17.55 -34.94 1.24
CA GLN A 157 17.39 -34.43 -0.13
C GLN A 157 18.67 -34.41 -1.00
N PHE A 158 19.86 -34.39 -0.38
CA PHE A 158 21.14 -34.32 -1.07
C PHE A 158 21.51 -35.67 -1.67
N ASP A 159 21.38 -36.76 -0.91
CA ASP A 159 21.86 -38.07 -1.33
C ASP A 159 20.74 -39.10 -1.59
N ASN A 160 19.49 -38.78 -1.24
CA ASN A 160 18.35 -39.59 -1.65
C ASN A 160 18.04 -39.37 -3.14
N GLN A 161 18.26 -40.42 -3.94
CA GLN A 161 18.07 -40.43 -5.39
C GLN A 161 16.60 -40.32 -5.82
N ALA A 162 15.63 -40.46 -4.91
CA ALA A 162 14.22 -40.16 -5.21
C ALA A 162 14.05 -38.73 -5.74
N ASN A 163 14.88 -37.79 -5.29
CA ASN A 163 14.92 -36.42 -5.80
C ASN A 163 15.26 -36.36 -7.30
N ARG A 164 16.39 -36.94 -7.76
CA ARG A 164 16.71 -36.99 -9.19
C ARG A 164 15.67 -37.79 -10.00
N ASN A 165 15.15 -38.87 -9.43
CA ASN A 165 14.16 -39.71 -10.09
C ASN A 165 12.86 -38.95 -10.33
N GLY A 166 12.45 -38.08 -9.41
CA GLY A 166 11.27 -37.23 -9.61
C GLY A 166 11.38 -36.31 -10.83
N HIS A 167 12.57 -35.76 -11.07
CA HIS A 167 12.82 -34.93 -12.25
C HIS A 167 12.96 -35.75 -13.54
N TYR A 168 13.46 -36.99 -13.46
CA TYR A 168 13.46 -37.93 -14.57
C TYR A 168 12.03 -38.37 -14.97
N LEU A 169 11.16 -38.62 -13.98
CA LEU A 169 9.80 -39.11 -14.19
C LEU A 169 8.79 -38.00 -14.51
N MET A 170 9.07 -36.74 -14.16
CA MET A 170 8.16 -35.61 -14.41
C MET A 170 8.79 -34.51 -15.25
N THR A 171 9.80 -33.80 -14.71
CA THR A 171 10.27 -32.56 -15.35
C THR A 171 10.90 -32.78 -16.73
N GLY A 172 11.68 -33.84 -16.92
CA GLY A 172 12.24 -34.23 -18.21
C GLY A 172 11.16 -34.53 -19.28
N PRO A 173 10.20 -35.43 -19.00
CA PRO A 173 9.06 -35.69 -19.87
C PRO A 173 8.23 -34.47 -20.22
N GLU A 174 7.98 -33.59 -19.24
CA GLU A 174 7.27 -32.33 -19.46
C GLU A 174 8.01 -31.45 -20.46
N ILE A 175 9.33 -31.25 -20.29
CA ILE A 175 10.15 -30.45 -21.23
C ILE A 175 10.15 -31.07 -22.62
N TRP A 176 10.33 -32.37 -22.74
CA TRP A 176 10.33 -33.07 -24.03
C TRP A 176 8.99 -32.90 -24.76
N THR A 177 7.88 -33.07 -24.05
CA THR A 177 6.54 -32.95 -24.60
C THR A 177 6.23 -31.51 -24.97
N GLN A 178 6.48 -30.55 -24.08
CA GLN A 178 6.20 -29.13 -24.31
C GLN A 178 7.04 -28.52 -25.44
N THR A 179 8.20 -29.12 -25.76
CA THR A 179 9.02 -28.72 -26.91
C THR A 179 8.76 -29.54 -28.17
N ASN A 180 7.85 -30.52 -28.14
CA ASN A 180 7.66 -31.51 -29.20
C ASN A 180 8.98 -32.17 -29.64
N GLY A 181 9.84 -32.48 -28.67
CA GLY A 181 11.17 -33.09 -28.90
C GLY A 181 12.22 -32.17 -29.52
N LYS A 182 11.94 -30.87 -29.67
CA LYS A 182 12.84 -29.90 -30.34
C LYS A 182 13.90 -29.26 -29.43
N VAL A 183 14.00 -29.68 -28.17
CA VAL A 183 15.04 -29.19 -27.26
C VAL A 183 16.43 -29.60 -27.77
N ASN A 184 17.37 -28.64 -27.83
CA ASN A 184 18.76 -28.87 -28.25
C ASN A 184 19.73 -28.83 -27.06
N ALA A 185 19.42 -28.05 -26.03
CA ALA A 185 20.22 -27.99 -24.82
C ALA A 185 19.36 -27.72 -23.57
N VAL A 186 19.83 -28.23 -22.44
CA VAL A 186 19.36 -27.86 -21.10
C VAL A 186 20.52 -27.31 -20.29
N VAL A 187 20.26 -26.23 -19.55
CA VAL A 187 21.25 -25.64 -18.65
C VAL A 187 20.60 -25.26 -17.34
N MET A 188 21.13 -25.76 -16.22
CA MET A 188 20.57 -25.49 -14.89
C MET A 188 21.66 -25.49 -13.83
N SER A 189 21.43 -24.71 -12.78
CA SER A 189 22.22 -24.73 -11.57
C SER A 189 21.90 -25.91 -10.69
N THR A 190 22.84 -26.23 -9.81
CA THR A 190 22.76 -27.38 -8.94
C THR A 190 22.91 -26.96 -7.47
N GLY A 191 21.95 -27.38 -6.65
CA GLY A 191 22.09 -27.49 -5.20
C GLY A 191 22.32 -28.94 -4.85
N THR A 192 21.23 -29.69 -4.68
CA THR A 192 21.28 -31.16 -4.52
C THR A 192 21.68 -31.89 -5.80
N GLY A 193 21.64 -31.25 -6.97
CA GLY A 193 21.93 -31.86 -8.28
C GLY A 193 20.74 -32.61 -8.92
N GLY A 194 19.69 -32.92 -8.16
CA GLY A 194 18.59 -33.78 -8.62
C GLY A 194 17.89 -33.29 -9.89
N THR A 195 17.65 -31.97 -10.00
CA THR A 195 16.98 -31.38 -11.17
C THR A 195 17.75 -31.59 -12.46
N LEU A 196 19.00 -31.13 -12.51
CA LEU A 196 19.83 -31.25 -13.72
C LEU A 196 20.07 -32.73 -14.05
N ALA A 197 20.37 -33.56 -13.05
CA ALA A 197 20.64 -34.98 -13.25
C ALA A 197 19.43 -35.71 -13.86
N GLY A 198 18.25 -35.61 -13.24
CA GLY A 198 17.05 -36.31 -13.70
C GLY A 198 16.61 -35.89 -15.11
N ILE A 199 16.65 -34.58 -15.39
CA ILE A 199 16.32 -34.06 -16.73
C ILE A 199 17.34 -34.55 -17.76
N SER A 200 18.63 -34.50 -17.43
CA SER A 200 19.71 -34.90 -18.36
C SER A 200 19.62 -36.38 -18.70
N MET A 201 19.40 -37.25 -17.71
CA MET A 201 19.20 -38.69 -17.92
C MET A 201 18.04 -38.96 -18.88
N TYR A 202 16.85 -38.38 -18.60
CA TYR A 202 15.68 -38.59 -19.45
C TYR A 202 15.87 -38.07 -20.88
N LEU A 203 16.40 -36.85 -21.02
CA LEU A 203 16.57 -36.24 -22.35
C LEU A 203 17.65 -36.94 -23.18
N LYS A 204 18.75 -37.40 -22.56
CA LYS A 204 19.80 -38.16 -23.25
C LYS A 204 19.32 -39.52 -23.74
N GLU A 205 18.40 -40.16 -23.02
CA GLU A 205 17.73 -41.38 -23.49
C GLU A 205 16.86 -41.12 -24.74
N LYS A 206 16.20 -39.96 -24.81
CA LYS A 206 15.41 -39.58 -26.00
C LYS A 206 16.25 -39.12 -27.17
N ASN A 207 17.32 -38.37 -26.89
CA ASN A 207 18.27 -37.90 -27.88
C ASN A 207 19.61 -37.57 -27.21
N ASN A 208 20.59 -38.45 -27.40
CA ASN A 208 21.93 -38.31 -26.80
C ASN A 208 22.71 -37.06 -27.27
N LYS A 209 22.27 -36.41 -28.37
CA LYS A 209 22.87 -35.18 -28.90
C LYS A 209 22.44 -33.92 -28.15
N ILE A 210 21.42 -34.00 -27.27
CA ILE A 210 21.01 -32.86 -26.45
C ILE A 210 22.16 -32.50 -25.51
N ARG A 211 22.57 -31.23 -25.51
CA ARG A 211 23.61 -30.74 -24.58
C ARG A 211 23.03 -30.53 -23.19
N THR A 212 23.77 -30.95 -22.18
CA THR A 212 23.38 -30.90 -20.77
C THR A 212 24.47 -30.15 -20.01
N VAL A 213 24.11 -28.99 -19.46
CA VAL A 213 25.10 -28.02 -18.99
C VAL A 213 24.82 -27.63 -17.54
N LEU A 214 25.84 -27.71 -16.70
CA LEU A 214 25.78 -27.27 -15.31
C LEU A 214 26.12 -25.78 -15.22
N ALA A 215 25.25 -24.98 -14.60
CA ALA A 215 25.54 -23.58 -14.30
C ALA A 215 25.95 -23.43 -12.83
N ASP A 216 27.19 -23.01 -12.56
CA ASP A 216 27.74 -23.00 -11.20
C ASP A 216 28.01 -21.57 -10.70
N PRO A 217 27.66 -21.25 -9.43
CA PRO A 217 27.99 -19.96 -8.81
C PRO A 217 29.40 -19.95 -8.17
N PRO A 218 29.91 -18.77 -7.79
CA PRO A 218 31.12 -18.63 -6.96
C PRO A 218 31.07 -19.43 -5.65
N GLY A 219 32.21 -19.96 -5.22
CA GLY A 219 32.36 -20.74 -3.99
C GLY A 219 31.99 -22.23 -4.09
N SER A 220 31.43 -22.66 -5.24
CA SER A 220 31.13 -24.07 -5.56
C SER A 220 32.35 -24.79 -6.15
N VAL A 221 32.40 -26.12 -6.00
CA VAL A 221 33.45 -27.00 -6.56
C VAL A 221 33.05 -27.65 -7.89
N LEU A 222 31.78 -27.56 -8.29
CA LEU A 222 31.23 -28.39 -9.36
C LEU A 222 31.69 -27.92 -10.76
N TYR A 223 31.92 -26.63 -10.95
CA TYR A 223 32.48 -26.08 -12.19
C TYR A 223 33.83 -26.69 -12.52
N ASN A 224 34.77 -26.61 -11.56
CA ASN A 224 36.11 -27.18 -11.70
C ASN A 224 36.07 -28.70 -11.82
N TYR A 225 35.17 -29.36 -11.09
CA TYR A 225 35.02 -30.81 -11.17
C TYR A 225 34.59 -31.27 -12.58
N ILE A 226 33.61 -30.61 -13.19
CA ILE A 226 33.17 -30.96 -14.55
C ILE A 226 34.24 -30.61 -15.60
N LYS A 227 34.99 -29.50 -15.44
CA LYS A 227 36.03 -29.09 -16.40
C LYS A 227 37.33 -29.90 -16.30
N SER A 228 37.71 -30.32 -15.09
CA SER A 228 39.07 -30.82 -14.80
C SER A 228 39.13 -32.09 -13.94
N GLY A 229 37.99 -32.56 -13.43
CA GLY A 229 37.91 -33.68 -12.48
C GLY A 229 38.30 -33.34 -11.04
N LYS A 230 38.68 -32.09 -10.75
CA LYS A 230 39.17 -31.68 -9.41
C LYS A 230 38.09 -30.96 -8.59
N LEU A 231 37.96 -31.33 -7.32
CA LEU A 231 37.05 -30.69 -6.35
C LEU A 231 37.69 -29.46 -5.71
N GLU A 232 37.93 -28.43 -6.51
CA GLU A 232 38.53 -27.16 -6.08
C GLU A 232 37.46 -26.07 -6.04
N ARG A 233 37.38 -25.33 -4.92
CA ARG A 233 36.43 -24.22 -4.79
C ARG A 233 36.84 -23.09 -5.73
N THR A 234 35.86 -22.50 -6.39
CA THR A 234 36.04 -21.20 -7.05
C THR A 234 36.16 -20.09 -6.00
N ASP A 235 36.96 -19.06 -6.28
CA ASP A 235 37.18 -17.96 -5.34
C ASP A 235 35.89 -17.19 -5.02
N GLY A 236 35.77 -16.75 -3.76
CA GLY A 236 34.65 -15.94 -3.27
C GLY A 236 33.48 -16.73 -2.68
N SER A 237 32.46 -15.99 -2.23
CA SER A 237 31.18 -16.53 -1.74
C SER A 237 30.05 -16.01 -2.61
N SER A 238 29.05 -16.85 -2.92
CA SER A 238 27.91 -16.43 -3.74
C SER A 238 26.77 -15.81 -2.92
N ILE A 239 26.03 -14.90 -3.55
CA ILE A 239 24.73 -14.37 -3.12
C ILE A 239 23.59 -15.38 -3.30
N THR A 240 23.79 -16.40 -4.12
CA THR A 240 22.75 -17.38 -4.42
C THR A 240 22.46 -18.28 -3.23
N GLU A 241 21.17 -18.48 -2.93
CA GLU A 241 20.72 -19.38 -1.88
C GLU A 241 20.23 -20.69 -2.49
N GLY A 242 20.67 -21.83 -1.92
CA GLY A 242 20.20 -23.16 -2.31
C GLY A 242 20.86 -23.78 -3.56
N ILE A 243 21.91 -23.15 -4.11
CA ILE A 243 22.75 -23.67 -5.20
C ILE A 243 24.23 -23.44 -4.89
N GLY A 244 25.11 -24.17 -5.57
CA GLY A 244 26.55 -24.24 -5.28
C GLY A 244 26.84 -25.24 -4.17
N GLN A 245 27.81 -26.15 -4.40
CA GLN A 245 28.14 -27.20 -3.45
C GLN A 245 29.64 -27.37 -3.25
N GLY A 246 29.99 -27.86 -2.05
CA GLY A 246 31.36 -28.23 -1.68
C GLY A 246 31.72 -29.68 -1.98
N ARG A 247 30.78 -30.47 -2.52
CA ARG A 247 30.94 -31.90 -2.82
C ARG A 247 30.02 -32.32 -3.97
N ILE A 248 30.27 -33.53 -4.50
CA ILE A 248 29.32 -34.23 -5.37
C ILE A 248 28.30 -34.95 -4.50
N THR A 249 27.03 -34.86 -4.88
CA THR A 249 25.92 -35.55 -4.22
C THR A 249 25.59 -36.84 -4.94
N ASP A 250 24.95 -37.80 -4.27
CA ASP A 250 24.52 -39.04 -4.93
C ASP A 250 23.44 -38.81 -6.00
N ASN A 251 22.74 -37.68 -5.93
CA ASN A 251 21.84 -37.23 -6.98
C ASN A 251 22.57 -36.84 -8.27
N LEU A 252 23.73 -36.19 -8.18
CA LEU A 252 24.51 -35.74 -9.34
C LEU A 252 25.48 -36.81 -9.86
N LYS A 253 25.82 -37.78 -9.01
CA LYS A 253 26.70 -38.90 -9.36
C LYS A 253 26.16 -39.63 -10.61
N ASP A 254 27.05 -39.88 -11.56
CA ASP A 254 26.79 -40.56 -12.85
C ASP A 254 25.81 -39.82 -13.78
N ALA A 255 25.43 -38.58 -13.46
CA ALA A 255 24.60 -37.77 -14.35
C ALA A 255 25.37 -37.44 -15.65
N PRO A 256 24.75 -37.60 -16.84
CA PRO A 256 25.41 -37.31 -18.10
C PRO A 256 25.43 -35.79 -18.31
N ILE A 257 26.47 -35.11 -17.80
CA ILE A 257 26.68 -33.66 -17.92
C ILE A 257 27.81 -33.41 -18.92
N ASP A 258 27.53 -32.70 -20.00
CA ASP A 258 28.50 -32.47 -21.09
C ASP A 258 29.46 -31.32 -20.80
N GLU A 259 29.02 -30.30 -20.05
CA GLU A 259 29.79 -29.08 -19.79
C GLU A 259 29.35 -28.38 -18.50
N SER A 260 30.20 -27.51 -17.97
CA SER A 260 29.84 -26.52 -16.94
C SER A 260 30.15 -25.09 -17.38
N LEU A 261 29.34 -24.14 -16.90
CA LEU A 261 29.50 -22.70 -17.06
C LEU A 261 29.60 -22.05 -15.69
N PHE A 262 30.58 -21.16 -15.52
CA PHE A 262 30.77 -20.37 -14.31
C PHE A 262 30.08 -19.02 -14.48
N ILE A 263 29.10 -18.72 -13.62
CA ILE A 263 28.32 -17.49 -13.70
C ILE A 263 28.58 -16.65 -12.46
N LYS A 264 29.08 -15.43 -12.65
CA LYS A 264 29.36 -14.52 -11.54
C LYS A 264 28.06 -14.02 -10.89
N ASP A 265 28.14 -13.66 -9.62
CA ASP A 265 27.00 -13.05 -8.91
C ASP A 265 26.51 -11.77 -9.59
N GLN A 266 27.43 -10.96 -10.14
CA GLN A 266 27.09 -9.75 -10.88
C GLN A 266 26.20 -10.06 -12.09
N ASP A 267 26.55 -11.08 -12.87
CA ASP A 267 25.79 -11.49 -14.06
C ASP A 267 24.44 -12.10 -13.66
N THR A 268 24.43 -12.87 -12.57
CA THR A 268 23.22 -13.42 -11.97
C THR A 268 22.24 -12.32 -11.58
N VAL A 269 22.69 -11.33 -10.81
CA VAL A 269 21.85 -10.22 -10.34
C VAL A 269 21.38 -9.35 -11.51
N ASN A 270 22.25 -9.04 -12.46
CA ASN A 270 21.87 -8.34 -13.69
C ASN A 270 20.75 -9.06 -14.44
N MET A 271 20.84 -10.39 -14.54
CA MET A 271 19.82 -11.19 -15.20
C MET A 271 18.51 -11.25 -14.41
N VAL A 272 18.54 -11.30 -13.07
CA VAL A 272 17.32 -11.18 -12.24
C VAL A 272 16.56 -9.90 -12.57
N PHE A 273 17.25 -8.76 -12.61
CA PHE A 273 16.61 -7.49 -12.95
C PHE A 273 16.16 -7.45 -14.42
N LYS A 274 16.94 -8.00 -15.35
CA LYS A 274 16.53 -8.11 -16.76
C LYS A 274 15.26 -8.95 -16.93
N LEU A 275 15.17 -10.10 -16.26
CA LEU A 275 13.98 -10.95 -16.23
C LEU A 275 12.76 -10.21 -15.70
N LEU A 276 12.92 -9.44 -14.62
CA LEU A 276 11.83 -8.66 -14.06
C LEU A 276 11.36 -7.56 -15.01
N CYS A 277 12.29 -6.85 -15.65
CA CYS A 277 11.99 -5.60 -16.34
C CYS A 277 11.68 -5.74 -17.83
N ASP A 278 12.31 -6.72 -18.48
CA ASP A 278 12.14 -6.98 -19.91
C ASP A 278 11.13 -8.11 -20.15
N GLU A 279 11.08 -9.10 -19.26
CA GLU A 279 10.24 -10.31 -19.42
C GLU A 279 9.08 -10.40 -18.41
N GLY A 280 9.09 -9.59 -17.34
CA GLY A 280 8.02 -9.52 -16.34
C GLY A 280 8.07 -10.56 -15.21
N PHE A 281 9.18 -11.29 -15.06
CA PHE A 281 9.30 -12.37 -14.07
C PHE A 281 9.93 -11.92 -12.76
N PHE A 282 9.18 -12.04 -11.65
CA PHE A 282 9.67 -11.74 -10.30
C PHE A 282 10.19 -13.01 -9.59
N VAL A 283 11.49 -13.26 -9.70
CA VAL A 283 12.12 -14.56 -9.36
C VAL A 283 13.38 -14.40 -8.49
N GLY A 284 13.81 -15.49 -7.86
CA GLY A 284 15.04 -15.55 -7.05
C GLY A 284 16.34 -15.62 -7.87
N ALA A 285 17.48 -15.50 -7.17
CA ALA A 285 18.82 -15.44 -7.78
C ALA A 285 19.19 -16.69 -8.58
N SER A 286 18.78 -17.88 -8.13
CA SER A 286 19.04 -19.13 -8.88
C SER A 286 18.39 -19.13 -10.27
N SER A 287 17.25 -18.47 -10.43
CA SER A 287 16.57 -18.27 -11.71
C SER A 287 17.34 -17.31 -12.62
N GLY A 288 17.87 -16.21 -12.05
CA GLY A 288 18.73 -15.29 -12.78
C GLY A 288 20.01 -15.96 -13.30
N LEU A 289 20.66 -16.76 -12.44
CA LEU A 289 21.86 -17.50 -12.80
C LEU A 289 21.59 -18.50 -13.95
N ASN A 290 20.49 -19.27 -13.83
CA ASN A 290 20.03 -20.21 -14.84
C ASN A 290 19.85 -19.56 -16.22
N VAL A 291 19.18 -18.41 -16.26
CA VAL A 291 18.94 -17.68 -17.51
C VAL A 291 20.21 -17.02 -18.05
N ALA A 292 21.07 -16.49 -17.17
CA ALA A 292 22.38 -15.97 -17.56
C ALA A 292 23.24 -17.06 -18.24
N ALA A 293 23.23 -18.27 -17.68
CA ALA A 293 23.90 -19.42 -18.27
C ALA A 293 23.28 -19.85 -19.61
N ALA A 294 21.96 -19.77 -19.78
CA ALA A 294 21.30 -20.04 -21.06
C ALA A 294 21.70 -19.03 -22.15
N VAL A 295 21.80 -17.75 -21.78
CA VAL A 295 22.30 -16.71 -22.68
C VAL A 295 23.78 -16.94 -23.01
N ASP A 296 24.61 -17.32 -22.05
CA ASP A 296 26.02 -17.59 -22.31
C ASP A 296 26.21 -18.83 -23.21
N LEU A 297 25.50 -19.92 -22.92
CA LEU A 297 25.50 -21.14 -23.73
C LEU A 297 25.09 -20.86 -25.18
N SER A 298 24.11 -19.98 -25.38
CA SER A 298 23.59 -19.62 -26.70
C SER A 298 24.66 -19.09 -27.66
N LYS A 299 25.73 -18.48 -27.14
CA LYS A 299 26.86 -17.98 -27.94
C LYS A 299 27.61 -19.10 -28.68
N SER A 300 27.57 -20.33 -28.13
CA SER A 300 28.20 -21.51 -28.72
C SER A 300 27.24 -22.39 -29.52
N MET A 301 25.94 -22.05 -29.55
CA MET A 301 24.90 -22.86 -30.18
C MET A 301 24.55 -22.32 -31.58
N PRO A 302 24.16 -23.19 -32.53
CA PRO A 302 23.61 -22.73 -33.81
C PRO A 302 22.37 -21.85 -33.61
N LYS A 303 22.23 -20.80 -34.43
CA LYS A 303 21.02 -19.96 -34.41
C LYS A 303 19.76 -20.81 -34.64
N GLY A 304 18.68 -20.46 -33.94
CA GLY A 304 17.42 -21.22 -33.93
C GLY A 304 17.40 -22.40 -32.96
N SER A 305 18.51 -22.74 -32.30
CA SER A 305 18.54 -23.81 -31.28
C SER A 305 17.59 -23.50 -30.12
N THR A 306 16.91 -24.51 -29.60
CA THR A 306 16.08 -24.41 -28.40
C THR A 306 16.87 -24.77 -27.15
N ILE A 307 17.01 -23.80 -26.25
CA ILE A 307 17.73 -23.94 -24.99
C ILE A 307 16.71 -23.80 -23.86
N VAL A 308 16.60 -24.83 -23.01
CA VAL A 308 15.67 -24.84 -21.88
C VAL A 308 16.43 -24.66 -20.57
N THR A 309 15.92 -23.77 -19.72
CA THR A 309 16.38 -23.58 -18.35
C THR A 309 15.19 -23.42 -17.39
N CYS A 310 15.41 -23.00 -16.14
CA CYS A 310 14.40 -23.04 -15.09
C CYS A 310 14.31 -21.72 -14.29
N LEU A 311 13.08 -21.26 -14.04
CA LEU A 311 12.76 -20.27 -13.00
C LEU A 311 12.36 -21.02 -11.72
N CYS A 312 13.30 -21.15 -10.80
CA CYS A 312 13.24 -22.08 -9.67
C CYS A 312 12.21 -21.69 -8.59
N ASP A 313 12.09 -20.40 -8.27
CA ASP A 313 11.27 -19.88 -7.18
C ASP A 313 10.97 -18.38 -7.32
N ASN A 314 10.04 -17.90 -6.49
CA ASN A 314 9.58 -16.51 -6.51
C ASN A 314 10.58 -15.53 -5.85
N GLY A 315 10.56 -14.28 -6.29
CA GLY A 315 11.42 -13.21 -5.76
C GLY A 315 11.01 -12.70 -4.37
N GLN A 316 9.77 -12.96 -3.93
CA GLN A 316 9.20 -12.44 -2.68
C GLN A 316 10.05 -12.81 -1.46
N LYS A 317 10.52 -14.06 -1.40
CA LYS A 317 11.34 -14.59 -0.30
C LYS A 317 12.68 -13.86 -0.12
N TYR A 318 13.16 -13.21 -1.18
CA TYR A 318 14.48 -12.57 -1.23
C TYR A 318 14.41 -11.05 -1.27
N PHE A 319 13.22 -10.46 -1.08
CA PHE A 319 12.99 -9.03 -1.24
C PHE A 319 13.98 -8.18 -0.42
N ASN A 320 14.13 -8.49 0.87
CA ASN A 320 15.01 -7.75 1.78
C ASN A 320 16.52 -7.98 1.56
N ARG A 321 16.92 -8.89 0.65
CA ARG A 321 18.33 -9.20 0.37
C ARG A 321 18.66 -8.95 -1.10
N LEU A 322 18.13 -9.78 -2.00
CA LEU A 322 18.39 -9.75 -3.44
C LEU A 322 17.85 -8.49 -4.12
N PHE A 323 16.79 -7.90 -3.58
CA PHE A 323 16.18 -6.66 -4.11
C PHE A 323 16.49 -5.44 -3.24
N ASN A 324 17.39 -5.56 -2.27
CA ASN A 324 17.84 -4.47 -1.41
C ASN A 324 19.19 -3.92 -1.91
N LYS A 325 19.20 -2.63 -2.30
CA LYS A 325 20.39 -1.96 -2.86
C LYS A 325 21.56 -1.94 -1.88
N ASN A 326 21.30 -1.71 -0.60
CA ASN A 326 22.33 -1.62 0.42
C ASN A 326 22.99 -2.98 0.64
N GLU A 327 22.20 -4.06 0.68
CA GLU A 327 22.72 -5.43 0.78
C GLU A 327 23.54 -5.87 -0.44
N LEU A 328 23.11 -5.48 -1.65
CA LEU A 328 23.89 -5.73 -2.87
C LEU A 328 25.19 -4.92 -2.91
N SER A 329 25.14 -3.65 -2.48
CA SER A 329 26.31 -2.76 -2.46
C SER A 329 27.36 -3.23 -1.45
N LYS A 330 26.95 -3.70 -0.26
CA LYS A 330 27.84 -4.32 0.74
C LYS A 330 28.62 -5.51 0.18
N ARG A 331 28.05 -6.20 -0.81
CA ARG A 331 28.65 -7.36 -1.49
C ARG A 331 29.43 -6.98 -2.76
N GLY A 332 29.60 -5.68 -3.04
CA GLY A 332 30.32 -5.19 -4.21
C GLY A 332 29.58 -5.41 -5.53
N ILE A 333 28.27 -5.68 -5.51
CA ILE A 333 27.46 -5.89 -6.72
C ILE A 333 26.93 -4.53 -7.18
N LEU A 334 27.39 -4.09 -8.35
CA LEU A 334 26.98 -2.85 -8.99
C LEU A 334 25.72 -3.07 -9.81
N ILE A 335 24.64 -2.38 -9.47
CA ILE A 335 23.41 -2.49 -10.25
C ILE A 335 23.39 -1.36 -11.28
N THR A 336 23.66 -1.70 -12.54
CA THR A 336 23.63 -0.74 -13.65
C THR A 336 22.20 -0.40 -14.09
N THR A 337 21.20 -1.15 -13.62
CA THR A 337 19.78 -0.87 -13.89
C THR A 337 18.93 -1.32 -12.71
N PHE A 338 18.69 -0.41 -11.76
CA PHE A 338 17.89 -0.72 -10.57
C PHE A 338 16.40 -0.51 -10.88
N ILE A 339 15.50 -1.27 -10.24
CA ILE A 339 14.04 -1.22 -10.46
C ILE A 339 13.46 0.21 -10.51
N PRO A 340 13.91 1.17 -9.68
CA PRO A 340 13.47 2.57 -9.77
C PRO A 340 13.75 3.20 -11.14
N ASP A 341 14.94 3.00 -11.73
CA ASP A 341 15.32 3.58 -13.02
C ASP A 341 14.48 3.04 -14.20
N LEU A 342 13.98 1.80 -14.07
CA LEU A 342 13.18 1.12 -15.09
C LEU A 342 11.68 1.45 -14.99
N LEU A 343 11.15 1.66 -13.78
CA LEU A 343 9.82 2.23 -13.59
C LEU A 343 9.74 3.68 -14.09
N LEU A 344 10.83 4.44 -13.95
CA LEU A 344 10.96 5.81 -14.46
C LEU A 344 11.03 5.89 -16.00
N LYS A 345 11.63 4.89 -16.68
CA LYS A 345 11.72 4.87 -18.15
C LYS A 345 10.43 4.43 -18.86
N LYS A 346 9.59 3.57 -18.25
CA LYS A 346 8.33 3.08 -18.85
C LYS A 346 7.09 3.84 -18.41
N LYS A 347 7.15 4.66 -17.36
CA LYS A 347 6.05 5.55 -16.96
C LYS A 347 6.58 6.95 -16.67
N SER A 348 6.38 7.83 -17.64
CA SER A 348 6.20 9.24 -17.32
C SER A 348 5.17 9.37 -16.19
N ASN A 349 5.55 10.09 -15.13
CA ASN A 349 4.71 10.68 -14.07
C ASN A 349 4.57 10.00 -12.70
N ILE A 350 5.46 9.11 -12.25
CA ILE A 350 5.56 8.80 -10.81
C ILE A 350 7.03 8.78 -10.39
N LYS A 351 7.46 9.84 -9.70
CA LYS A 351 8.68 9.86 -8.88
C LYS A 351 8.26 9.70 -7.43
N HIS A 352 9.10 9.02 -6.65
CA HIS A 352 9.00 8.73 -5.21
C HIS A 352 8.36 7.38 -4.85
N TYR A 353 9.19 6.34 -5.00
CA TYR A 353 9.06 5.05 -4.31
C TYR A 353 10.26 4.76 -3.39
N ASP A 354 11.21 5.71 -3.28
CA ASP A 354 12.49 5.52 -2.58
C ASP A 354 12.34 5.46 -1.04
N ASP A 355 11.20 5.88 -0.49
CA ASP A 355 10.95 5.87 0.96
C ASP A 355 10.48 4.50 1.53
N ILE A 356 10.15 3.54 0.66
CA ILE A 356 9.61 2.22 1.09
C ILE A 356 10.73 1.17 1.29
N LEU A 357 11.93 1.41 0.74
CA LEU A 357 12.98 0.39 0.63
C LEU A 357 14.12 0.51 1.65
N ASP A 358 14.04 1.48 2.58
CA ASP A 358 15.15 1.78 3.49
C ASP A 358 15.18 0.96 4.78
N GLY A 359 14.42 -0.14 4.89
CA GLY A 359 14.56 -1.13 5.95
C GLY A 359 14.35 -0.64 7.39
N LYS A 360 14.05 0.65 7.58
CA LYS A 360 13.34 1.15 8.76
C LYS A 360 11.98 0.48 8.74
N ASN A 361 11.57 -0.06 9.87
CA ASN A 361 10.24 -0.63 10.01
C ASN A 361 9.24 0.35 9.35
N VAL A 362 8.37 -0.12 8.45
CA VAL A 362 7.27 0.72 7.93
C VAL A 362 6.24 1.03 9.04
N TYR A 363 6.54 0.62 10.27
CA TYR A 363 5.91 1.02 11.53
C TYR A 363 6.92 1.40 12.63
N GLU A 364 8.20 1.66 12.32
CA GLU A 364 8.96 2.60 13.15
C GLU A 364 8.45 3.94 12.68
N PHE A 365 7.54 4.52 13.45
CA PHE A 365 7.17 5.91 13.32
C PHE A 365 8.46 6.70 13.05
N ALA A 366 8.64 7.18 11.81
CA ALA A 366 9.62 8.21 11.56
C ALA A 366 9.34 9.28 12.61
N GLU A 367 10.35 9.66 13.39
CA GLU A 367 10.18 10.65 14.44
C GLU A 367 9.39 11.82 13.87
N TYR A 368 8.30 12.20 14.55
CA TYR A 368 7.19 13.05 14.09
C TYR A 368 7.59 14.44 13.52
N SER A 369 8.87 14.74 13.38
CA SER A 369 9.47 16.00 13.82
C SER A 369 10.56 16.60 12.93
N GLN A 370 10.92 15.98 11.81
CA GLN A 370 11.86 16.60 10.87
C GLN A 370 11.13 17.47 9.84
N TRP A 371 10.89 18.74 10.20
CA TRP A 371 10.12 19.68 9.38
C TRP A 371 10.74 21.07 9.31
N PRO A 372 10.50 21.82 8.22
CA PRO A 372 10.77 23.25 8.21
C PRO A 372 9.69 23.95 9.04
N PRO A 373 10.03 25.00 9.81
CA PRO A 373 9.05 25.74 10.60
C PRO A 373 7.91 26.28 9.71
N PHE A 374 6.69 26.17 10.21
CA PHE A 374 5.52 26.76 9.58
C PHE A 374 5.42 28.24 9.95
N LEU A 375 5.24 29.10 8.93
CA LEU A 375 5.01 30.54 9.09
C LEU A 375 3.84 30.97 8.23
N THR A 376 2.97 31.79 8.82
CA THR A 376 1.76 32.31 8.18
C THR A 376 2.02 33.46 7.20
N ASP A 377 3.13 34.19 7.36
CA ASP A 377 3.48 35.29 6.47
C ASP A 377 4.02 34.81 5.11
N SER A 378 3.36 35.28 4.04
CA SER A 378 3.76 34.98 2.66
C SER A 378 4.77 35.97 2.11
N THR A 379 5.82 35.44 1.49
CA THR A 379 6.75 36.21 0.64
C THR A 379 6.29 36.26 -0.82
N PHE A 380 5.13 35.70 -1.14
CA PHE A 380 4.52 35.71 -2.47
C PHE A 380 4.06 37.12 -2.85
N ASP A 381 4.53 37.61 -3.99
CA ASP A 381 4.05 38.88 -4.55
C ASP A 381 2.70 38.69 -5.26
N LEU A 382 1.63 38.73 -4.46
CA LEU A 382 0.25 38.62 -4.91
C LEU A 382 -0.13 39.73 -5.91
N ASN A 383 0.44 40.92 -5.79
CA ASN A 383 0.14 42.05 -6.67
C ASN A 383 0.69 41.80 -8.07
N LEU A 384 1.92 41.31 -8.16
CA LEU A 384 2.54 40.93 -9.43
C LEU A 384 1.79 39.75 -10.09
N TRP A 385 1.37 38.76 -9.29
CA TRP A 385 0.54 37.65 -9.78
C TRP A 385 -0.80 38.11 -10.38
N ARG A 386 -1.55 38.94 -9.65
CA ARG A 386 -2.84 39.48 -10.10
C ARG A 386 -2.70 40.31 -11.36
N LYS A 387 -1.62 41.08 -11.47
CA LYS A 387 -1.39 41.99 -12.59
C LYS A 387 -0.99 41.26 -13.89
N HIS A 388 -0.18 40.22 -13.78
CA HIS A 388 0.46 39.61 -14.97
C HIS A 388 0.06 38.16 -15.24
N CYS A 389 -0.31 37.40 -14.22
CA CYS A 389 -0.49 35.95 -14.34
C CYS A 389 -1.97 35.55 -14.40
N TRP A 390 -2.81 36.14 -13.54
CA TRP A 390 -4.21 35.73 -13.36
C TRP A 390 -5.17 36.92 -13.42
N VAL A 391 -5.70 37.21 -14.61
CA VAL A 391 -6.50 38.42 -14.87
C VAL A 391 -8.01 38.19 -14.67
N ASN A 392 -8.50 36.94 -14.83
CA ASN A 392 -9.92 36.58 -14.71
C ASN A 392 -10.22 35.75 -13.45
N GLN A 393 -10.82 36.37 -12.43
CA GLN A 393 -10.94 35.86 -11.05
C GLN A 393 -12.08 34.85 -10.79
N VAL A 394 -12.78 34.34 -11.82
CA VAL A 394 -14.12 33.75 -11.63
C VAL A 394 -14.16 32.21 -11.73
N SER A 395 -13.07 31.54 -12.10
CA SER A 395 -13.07 30.07 -12.27
C SER A 395 -11.77 29.39 -11.86
N LEU A 396 -11.81 28.09 -11.58
CA LEU A 396 -10.59 27.31 -11.35
C LEU A 396 -9.73 27.25 -12.63
N PRO A 397 -8.38 27.22 -12.53
CA PRO A 397 -7.40 27.16 -13.65
C PRO A 397 -7.45 25.96 -14.59
N THR A 398 -8.54 25.22 -14.59
CA THR A 398 -8.64 23.89 -15.19
C THR A 398 -8.61 23.88 -16.72
N ARG A 399 -8.74 25.05 -17.35
CA ARG A 399 -8.90 25.17 -18.81
C ARG A 399 -8.26 26.39 -19.45
N ASP A 400 -7.58 27.23 -18.67
CA ASP A 400 -7.09 28.51 -19.18
C ASP A 400 -5.85 28.29 -20.08
N PRO A 401 -5.98 28.46 -21.42
CA PRO A 401 -4.85 28.33 -22.34
C PRO A 401 -3.76 29.35 -22.03
N ASP A 402 -4.12 30.51 -21.46
CA ASP A 402 -3.18 31.54 -21.05
C ASP A 402 -2.33 31.07 -19.87
N LEU A 403 -2.82 30.20 -18.99
CA LEU A 403 -2.02 29.72 -17.88
C LEU A 403 -0.93 28.75 -18.35
N TYR A 404 -1.27 27.81 -19.24
CA TYR A 404 -0.31 26.89 -19.84
C TYR A 404 0.64 27.61 -20.80
N TYR A 405 0.17 28.65 -21.51
CA TYR A 405 1.03 29.52 -22.31
C TYR A 405 1.98 30.33 -21.41
N LYS A 406 1.48 31.00 -20.37
CA LYS A 406 2.29 31.78 -19.42
C LYS A 406 3.31 30.90 -18.69
N ARG A 407 2.99 29.64 -18.36
CA ARG A 407 3.97 28.69 -17.79
C ARG A 407 5.27 28.63 -18.60
N ASN A 408 5.15 28.55 -19.92
CA ASN A 408 6.30 28.32 -20.80
C ASN A 408 6.89 29.64 -21.35
N TYR A 409 6.09 30.69 -21.49
CA TYR A 409 6.46 31.88 -22.27
C TYR A 409 6.42 33.21 -21.50
N THR A 410 6.06 33.23 -20.21
CA THR A 410 6.10 34.47 -19.41
C THR A 410 7.53 34.85 -18.99
N ALA A 411 7.83 36.15 -18.97
CA ALA A 411 9.07 36.70 -18.43
C ALA A 411 9.03 36.85 -16.89
N PHE A 412 7.84 36.77 -16.27
CA PHE A 412 7.65 36.98 -14.83
C PHE A 412 7.85 35.67 -14.04
N SER A 413 8.87 35.60 -13.19
CA SER A 413 9.17 34.43 -12.35
C SER A 413 7.98 33.99 -11.48
N VAL A 414 7.26 34.95 -10.89
CA VAL A 414 6.09 34.69 -10.02
C VAL A 414 5.02 33.82 -10.68
N CYS A 415 4.79 33.98 -11.99
CA CYS A 415 3.81 33.17 -12.71
C CYS A 415 4.27 31.71 -12.81
N LYS A 416 5.57 31.49 -13.09
CA LYS A 416 6.14 30.15 -13.25
C LYS A 416 6.16 29.40 -11.92
N ASP A 417 6.45 30.10 -10.83
CA ASP A 417 6.58 29.49 -9.51
C ASP A 417 5.23 29.03 -8.96
N VAL A 418 4.17 29.86 -9.03
CA VAL A 418 2.83 29.45 -8.61
C VAL A 418 2.31 28.28 -9.43
N ILE A 419 2.43 28.33 -10.76
CA ILE A 419 1.98 27.24 -11.62
C ILE A 419 2.75 25.95 -11.30
N ARG A 420 4.06 26.03 -11.04
CA ARG A 420 4.87 24.89 -10.62
C ARG A 420 4.38 24.30 -9.29
N ILE A 421 4.04 25.13 -8.31
CA ILE A 421 3.54 24.70 -7.00
C ILE A 421 2.13 24.08 -7.13
N VAL A 422 1.24 24.69 -7.92
CA VAL A 422 -0.09 24.13 -8.23
C VAL A 422 0.04 22.77 -8.91
N ASP A 423 0.88 22.66 -9.94
CA ASP A 423 1.12 21.42 -10.66
C ASP A 423 1.82 20.37 -9.79
N SER A 424 2.58 20.76 -8.77
CA SER A 424 3.21 19.78 -7.88
C SER A 424 2.19 19.16 -6.92
N ILE A 425 1.21 19.94 -6.44
CA ILE A 425 0.21 19.48 -5.45
C ILE A 425 -1.06 18.94 -6.09
N TYR A 426 -1.58 19.55 -7.17
CA TYR A 426 -2.89 19.23 -7.71
C TYR A 426 -2.83 18.65 -9.12
N ASN A 427 -3.79 17.77 -9.42
CA ASN A 427 -4.16 17.38 -10.77
C ASN A 427 -5.58 17.90 -11.01
N MET A 428 -5.73 18.85 -11.92
CA MET A 428 -7.00 19.48 -12.24
C MET A 428 -7.39 19.16 -13.68
N LYS A 429 -8.61 18.66 -13.89
CA LYS A 429 -9.13 18.29 -15.20
C LYS A 429 -10.56 18.76 -15.36
N THR A 430 -10.90 19.25 -16.54
CA THR A 430 -12.29 19.55 -16.90
C THR A 430 -12.80 18.61 -17.98
N THR A 431 -14.04 18.18 -17.88
CA THR A 431 -14.71 17.36 -18.90
C THR A 431 -16.13 17.86 -19.09
N ILE A 432 -16.62 17.84 -20.33
CA ILE A 432 -18.01 18.16 -20.66
C ILE A 432 -18.78 16.85 -20.73
N ALA A 433 -19.82 16.72 -19.92
CA ALA A 433 -20.77 15.61 -19.96
C ALA A 433 -22.05 16.05 -20.67
N LYS A 434 -22.35 15.43 -21.81
CA LYS A 434 -23.57 15.71 -22.57
C LYS A 434 -24.73 14.89 -22.03
N VAL A 435 -25.89 15.53 -21.90
CA VAL A 435 -27.13 14.94 -21.42
C VAL A 435 -28.25 15.29 -22.38
N GLU A 436 -29.05 14.30 -22.75
CA GLU A 436 -30.26 14.49 -23.54
C GLU A 436 -31.49 14.30 -22.65
N TYR A 437 -32.40 15.27 -22.65
CA TYR A 437 -33.66 15.19 -21.91
C TYR A 437 -34.80 14.81 -22.86
N PRO A 438 -35.56 13.74 -22.58
CA PRO A 438 -36.86 13.54 -23.21
C PRO A 438 -37.76 14.76 -23.01
N GLU A 439 -38.66 15.06 -23.95
CA GLU A 439 -39.45 16.30 -23.97
C GLU A 439 -40.20 16.58 -22.65
N THR A 440 -40.74 15.54 -22.02
CA THR A 440 -41.42 15.63 -20.72
C THR A 440 -40.49 16.05 -19.58
N LEU A 441 -39.22 15.60 -19.60
CA LEU A 441 -38.21 16.00 -18.62
C LEU A 441 -37.62 17.38 -18.97
N ALA A 442 -37.43 17.69 -20.25
CA ALA A 442 -36.97 18.99 -20.72
C ALA A 442 -37.86 20.13 -20.20
N GLN A 443 -39.18 19.97 -20.27
CA GLN A 443 -40.14 20.93 -19.71
C GLN A 443 -39.99 21.11 -18.19
N LYS A 444 -39.78 20.02 -17.45
CA LYS A 444 -39.54 20.09 -15.99
C LYS A 444 -38.23 20.79 -15.66
N VAL A 445 -37.16 20.49 -16.39
CA VAL A 445 -35.83 21.09 -16.18
C VAL A 445 -35.83 22.59 -16.51
N ARG A 446 -36.52 23.01 -17.57
CA ARG A 446 -36.72 24.44 -17.88
C ARG A 446 -37.42 25.18 -16.75
N LYS A 447 -38.50 24.60 -16.20
CA LYS A 447 -39.20 25.16 -15.03
C LYS A 447 -38.29 25.26 -13.80
N ILE A 448 -37.46 24.25 -13.52
CA ILE A 448 -36.48 24.28 -12.40
C ILE A 448 -35.51 25.46 -12.56
N PHE A 449 -35.14 25.81 -13.80
CA PHE A 449 -34.25 26.93 -14.10
C PHE A 449 -34.98 28.25 -14.42
N ASN A 450 -36.27 28.38 -14.04
CA ASN A 450 -37.09 29.57 -14.32
C ASN A 450 -37.06 30.01 -15.79
N ASP A 451 -37.07 29.03 -16.71
CA ASP A 451 -37.01 29.22 -18.16
C ASP A 451 -35.76 29.99 -18.66
N ASP A 452 -34.67 30.00 -17.88
CA ASP A 452 -33.37 30.51 -18.32
C ASP A 452 -32.75 29.57 -19.37
N ASN A 453 -32.82 30.00 -20.64
CA ASN A 453 -32.29 29.27 -21.78
C ASN A 453 -30.77 29.03 -21.70
N THR A 454 -30.02 29.91 -21.03
CA THR A 454 -28.56 29.77 -20.86
C THR A 454 -28.24 28.67 -19.87
N LEU A 455 -28.95 28.63 -18.74
CA LEU A 455 -28.81 27.55 -17.75
C LEU A 455 -29.30 26.22 -18.32
N TYR A 456 -30.39 26.23 -19.08
CA TYR A 456 -30.88 25.04 -19.77
C TYR A 456 -29.85 24.50 -20.76
N ALA A 457 -29.20 25.36 -21.57
CA ALA A 457 -28.11 24.95 -22.45
C ALA A 457 -26.92 24.35 -21.67
N LYS A 458 -26.51 24.96 -20.56
CA LYS A 458 -25.49 24.40 -19.65
C LYS A 458 -25.91 23.06 -19.03
N ALA A 459 -27.20 22.81 -18.85
CA ALA A 459 -27.70 21.55 -18.32
C ALA A 459 -27.65 20.40 -19.33
N LEU A 460 -27.66 20.71 -20.63
CA LEU A 460 -27.43 19.75 -21.72
C LEU A 460 -25.94 19.46 -21.91
N GLU A 461 -25.06 20.44 -21.64
CA GLU A 461 -23.61 20.29 -21.73
C GLU A 461 -22.94 20.66 -20.40
N GLN A 462 -22.96 19.72 -19.46
CA GLN A 462 -22.51 19.97 -18.09
C GLN A 462 -20.98 19.97 -18.00
N GLU A 463 -20.42 21.07 -17.52
CA GLU A 463 -18.99 21.16 -17.22
C GLU A 463 -18.69 20.56 -15.84
N LEU A 464 -17.81 19.56 -15.82
CA LEU A 464 -17.37 18.86 -14.63
C LEU A 464 -15.89 19.16 -14.40
N HIS A 465 -15.55 19.74 -13.24
CA HIS A 465 -14.17 19.96 -12.84
C HIS A 465 -13.76 18.92 -11.81
N PHE A 466 -12.71 18.17 -12.10
CA PHE A 466 -12.10 17.16 -11.25
C PHE A 466 -10.81 17.72 -10.68
N VAL A 467 -10.69 17.72 -9.35
CA VAL A 467 -9.48 18.17 -8.63
C VAL A 467 -9.01 17.03 -7.75
N ILE A 468 -7.79 16.55 -7.96
CA ILE A 468 -7.14 15.55 -7.12
C ILE A 468 -5.91 16.19 -6.45
N ASN A 469 -5.84 16.13 -5.13
CA ASN A 469 -4.60 16.40 -4.39
C ASN A 469 -3.66 15.20 -4.55
N LYS A 470 -2.52 15.40 -5.19
CA LYS A 470 -1.51 14.36 -5.47
C LYS A 470 -0.84 13.83 -4.22
N TYR A 471 -0.92 14.55 -3.10
CA TYR A 471 -0.31 14.16 -1.82
C TYR A 471 -1.31 13.51 -0.88
N SER A 472 -2.41 14.18 -0.55
CA SER A 472 -3.44 13.65 0.36
C SER A 472 -4.41 12.67 -0.30
N PHE A 473 -4.38 12.55 -1.63
CA PHE A 473 -5.33 11.78 -2.44
C PHE A 473 -6.80 12.24 -2.32
N GLU A 474 -7.05 13.38 -1.67
CA GLU A 474 -8.38 13.97 -1.66
C GLU A 474 -8.81 14.33 -3.09
N HIS A 475 -10.06 13.99 -3.41
CA HIS A 475 -10.63 14.18 -4.73
C HIS A 475 -11.99 14.87 -4.63
N THR A 476 -12.14 15.95 -5.38
CA THR A 476 -13.39 16.73 -5.44
C THR A 476 -13.84 16.89 -6.89
N VAL A 477 -15.14 16.72 -7.11
CA VAL A 477 -15.79 16.97 -8.40
C VAL A 477 -16.74 18.15 -8.25
N TYR A 478 -16.43 19.25 -8.93
CA TYR A 478 -17.29 20.42 -8.97
C TYR A 478 -18.21 20.35 -10.19
N ASN A 479 -19.51 20.44 -9.92
CA ASN A 479 -20.56 20.63 -10.92
C ASN A 479 -21.55 21.67 -10.38
N ALA A 480 -21.52 22.88 -10.94
CA ALA A 480 -22.31 24.02 -10.48
C ALA A 480 -23.84 23.77 -10.53
N LEU A 481 -24.30 22.85 -11.39
CA LEU A 481 -25.73 22.52 -11.49
C LEU A 481 -26.22 21.63 -10.34
N ARG A 482 -25.31 20.93 -9.63
CA ARG A 482 -25.71 20.08 -8.50
C ARG A 482 -26.27 20.88 -7.32
N GLY A 483 -25.76 22.08 -7.07
CA GLY A 483 -26.30 23.00 -6.06
C GLY A 483 -27.64 23.64 -6.44
N ARG A 484 -28.12 23.41 -7.68
CA ARG A 484 -29.41 23.93 -8.19
C ARG A 484 -30.50 22.86 -8.27
N ARG A 485 -30.26 21.67 -7.71
CA ARG A 485 -31.26 20.61 -7.68
C ARG A 485 -32.48 21.08 -6.89
N PRO A 486 -33.71 20.80 -7.36
CA PRO A 486 -34.90 21.06 -6.57
C PRO A 486 -34.84 20.20 -5.30
N ILE A 487 -34.70 20.86 -4.16
CA ILE A 487 -34.83 20.24 -2.84
C ILE A 487 -36.28 20.46 -2.42
N GLN A 488 -36.93 19.43 -1.90
CA GLN A 488 -38.27 19.56 -1.34
C GLN A 488 -38.19 20.58 -0.18
N PRO A 489 -38.97 21.68 -0.21
CA PRO A 489 -38.94 22.64 0.87
C PRO A 489 -39.37 21.92 2.17
N PRO A 490 -38.71 22.20 3.30
CA PRO A 490 -39.06 21.58 4.57
C PRO A 490 -40.51 21.93 4.94
N GLU A 491 -41.22 20.99 5.56
CA GLU A 491 -42.63 21.17 5.97
C GLU A 491 -42.82 22.31 6.97
N VAL A 492 -41.79 22.60 7.78
CA VAL A 492 -41.76 23.68 8.76
C VAL A 492 -40.59 24.63 8.41
N PRO A 493 -40.77 25.96 8.49
CA PRO A 493 -39.67 26.90 8.33
C PRO A 493 -38.53 26.56 9.29
N PHE A 494 -37.32 26.52 8.76
CA PHE A 494 -36.14 26.03 9.46
C PHE A 494 -35.91 26.69 10.83
N GLU A 495 -36.10 28.01 10.93
CA GLU A 495 -35.87 28.78 12.15
C GLU A 495 -36.86 28.41 13.27
N LEU A 496 -38.11 28.08 12.90
CA LEU A 496 -39.11 27.57 13.84
C LEU A 496 -38.73 26.18 14.35
N TYR A 497 -38.36 25.27 13.44
CA TYR A 497 -37.92 23.91 13.80
C TYR A 497 -36.72 23.94 14.76
N LEU A 498 -35.74 24.81 14.49
CA LEU A 498 -34.57 24.96 15.34
C LEU A 498 -34.94 25.45 16.74
N ASN A 499 -35.74 26.52 16.83
CA ASN A 499 -36.15 27.10 18.12
C ASN A 499 -36.98 26.11 18.95
N GLU A 500 -37.95 25.43 18.34
CA GLU A 500 -38.76 24.40 19.00
C GLU A 500 -37.89 23.23 19.48
N THR A 501 -36.92 22.80 18.68
CA THR A 501 -35.97 21.75 19.05
C THR A 501 -35.11 22.18 20.24
N MET A 502 -34.57 23.40 20.25
CA MET A 502 -33.79 23.94 21.37
C MET A 502 -34.64 23.99 22.65
N GLU A 503 -35.84 24.56 22.57
CA GLU A 503 -36.69 24.73 23.74
C GLU A 503 -37.14 23.37 24.30
N LYS A 504 -37.57 22.44 23.44
CA LYS A 504 -38.02 21.11 23.85
C LYS A 504 -36.90 20.31 24.52
N THR A 505 -35.70 20.31 23.93
CA THR A 505 -34.58 19.52 24.44
C THR A 505 -33.99 20.09 25.72
N SER A 506 -33.99 21.42 25.89
CA SER A 506 -33.47 22.07 27.11
C SER A 506 -34.13 21.56 28.40
N LYS A 507 -35.42 21.20 28.35
CA LYS A 507 -36.22 20.76 29.51
C LYS A 507 -35.80 19.39 30.06
N SER A 508 -35.12 18.57 29.26
CA SER A 508 -34.75 17.19 29.60
C SER A 508 -33.29 16.86 29.24
N CYS A 509 -32.46 17.89 29.07
CA CYS A 509 -31.08 17.72 28.63
C CYS A 509 -30.20 17.17 29.76
N ASP A 510 -29.68 15.95 29.57
CA ASP A 510 -28.73 15.32 30.50
C ASP A 510 -27.47 16.17 30.69
N LEU A 511 -27.03 16.85 29.63
CA LEU A 511 -25.85 17.71 29.65
C LEU A 511 -26.11 18.99 30.48
N CYS A 512 -27.33 19.56 30.46
CA CYS A 512 -27.67 20.66 31.38
C CYS A 512 -27.62 20.23 32.85
N ASN A 513 -27.96 18.96 33.16
CA ASN A 513 -27.92 18.39 34.51
C ASN A 513 -26.66 17.53 34.73
N TYR A 514 -25.52 18.00 34.24
CA TYR A 514 -24.30 17.20 34.11
C TYR A 514 -23.79 16.60 35.42
N GLN A 515 -24.00 17.26 36.57
CA GLN A 515 -23.48 16.80 37.86
C GLN A 515 -23.98 15.39 38.19
N ASN A 516 -25.24 15.10 37.87
CA ASN A 516 -25.91 13.84 38.22
C ASN A 516 -26.16 12.94 37.01
N MET A 517 -26.19 13.48 35.79
CA MET A 517 -26.60 12.76 34.58
C MET A 517 -25.47 12.46 33.60
N THR A 518 -24.21 12.75 33.94
CA THR A 518 -23.07 12.45 33.05
C THR A 518 -21.96 11.68 33.77
N ALA A 519 -21.16 10.93 33.01
CA ALA A 519 -20.02 10.21 33.56
C ALA A 519 -18.87 11.18 33.95
N ILE A 520 -18.00 10.72 34.85
CA ILE A 520 -16.83 11.45 35.34
C ILE A 520 -15.57 10.86 34.71
N ASP A 521 -14.66 11.72 34.24
CA ASP A 521 -13.38 11.28 33.66
C ASP A 521 -12.40 10.83 34.76
N SER A 522 -11.38 10.07 34.38
CA SER A 522 -10.23 9.74 35.24
C SER A 522 -9.55 10.96 35.87
N LEU A 523 -9.60 12.12 35.21
CA LEU A 523 -9.10 13.39 35.75
C LEU A 523 -10.12 14.14 36.63
N GLY A 524 -11.28 13.54 36.89
CA GLY A 524 -12.41 14.19 37.55
C GLY A 524 -13.20 15.11 36.61
N ARG A 525 -14.02 15.99 37.20
CA ARG A 525 -14.68 17.07 36.45
C ARG A 525 -13.84 18.34 36.52
N MET A 526 -13.52 18.89 35.36
CA MET A 526 -12.92 20.21 35.21
C MET A 526 -14.01 21.21 34.86
N GLU A 527 -13.95 22.41 35.43
CA GLU A 527 -14.90 23.49 35.17
C GLU A 527 -14.19 24.85 35.15
N ASN A 528 -14.77 25.79 34.41
CA ASN A 528 -14.49 27.21 34.49
C ASN A 528 -15.83 27.98 34.57
N GLN A 529 -15.78 29.29 34.33
CA GLN A 529 -16.94 30.15 34.51
C GLN A 529 -18.12 29.69 33.64
N TYR A 530 -17.85 29.39 32.37
CA TYR A 530 -18.88 29.13 31.37
C TYR A 530 -18.92 27.71 30.83
N ALA A 531 -17.96 26.85 31.15
CA ALA A 531 -17.88 25.49 30.64
C ALA A 531 -17.53 24.45 31.72
N TYR A 532 -17.84 23.19 31.41
CA TYR A 532 -17.57 22.04 32.26
C TYR A 532 -17.24 20.81 31.40
N SER A 533 -16.52 19.85 31.98
CA SER A 533 -16.20 18.58 31.33
C SER A 533 -17.11 17.43 31.80
N ALA A 534 -17.35 16.47 30.93
CA ALA A 534 -17.90 15.17 31.29
C ALA A 534 -17.21 14.05 30.50
N ALA A 535 -17.08 12.88 31.10
CA ALA A 535 -16.64 11.71 30.35
C ALA A 535 -17.74 11.27 29.38
N ASN A 536 -17.35 10.83 28.20
CA ASN A 536 -18.27 10.13 27.33
C ASN A 536 -18.55 8.73 27.91
N ALA A 537 -19.83 8.35 28.00
CA ALA A 537 -20.22 7.02 28.47
C ALA A 537 -19.75 5.91 27.51
N PHE A 538 -19.59 6.23 26.23
CA PHE A 538 -19.09 5.35 25.17
C PHE A 538 -17.81 5.95 24.59
N LYS A 539 -16.70 5.79 25.32
CA LYS A 539 -15.39 6.26 24.87
C LYS A 539 -14.95 5.55 23.60
N PHE A 540 -14.32 6.27 22.68
CA PHE A 540 -13.65 5.71 21.50
C PHE A 540 -12.12 5.77 21.58
N ASP A 541 -11.58 6.40 22.64
CA ASP A 541 -10.16 6.45 22.97
C ASP A 541 -10.00 6.29 24.49
N GLN A 542 -8.85 5.81 24.95
CA GLN A 542 -8.48 5.80 26.36
C GLN A 542 -8.62 7.19 26.98
N TRP A 543 -8.00 8.18 26.34
CA TRP A 543 -8.10 9.58 26.72
C TRP A 543 -9.07 10.28 25.79
N HIS A 544 -10.34 10.23 26.16
CA HIS A 544 -11.45 10.91 25.50
C HIS A 544 -12.38 11.54 26.53
N SER A 545 -12.62 12.85 26.38
CA SER A 545 -13.53 13.62 27.22
C SER A 545 -14.39 14.58 26.39
N MET A 546 -15.49 15.06 26.97
CA MET A 546 -16.40 16.03 26.35
C MET A 546 -16.40 17.33 27.16
N PHE A 547 -16.56 18.46 26.45
CA PHE A 547 -16.59 19.80 27.05
C PHE A 547 -17.80 20.56 26.53
N MET A 548 -18.55 21.14 27.44
CA MET A 548 -19.85 21.74 27.17
C MET A 548 -19.89 23.14 27.76
N PRO A 549 -20.48 24.13 27.07
CA PRO A 549 -20.84 25.38 27.69
C PRO A 549 -22.07 25.16 28.59
N ARG A 550 -22.28 26.06 29.54
CA ARG A 550 -23.51 26.11 30.35
C ARG A 550 -24.73 26.54 29.53
N GLN A 551 -24.50 27.28 28.44
CA GLN A 551 -25.52 27.63 27.46
C GLN A 551 -25.96 26.41 26.66
N HIS A 552 -27.26 26.07 26.71
CA HIS A 552 -27.85 24.97 25.94
C HIS A 552 -28.05 25.35 24.47
N ASP A 553 -28.39 26.62 24.20
CA ASP A 553 -28.70 27.08 22.85
C ASP A 553 -27.43 27.54 22.13
N ILE A 554 -26.96 26.73 21.18
CA ILE A 554 -25.75 27.02 20.42
C ILE A 554 -25.83 28.34 19.64
N THR A 555 -27.02 28.78 19.23
CA THR A 555 -27.18 30.03 18.49
C THR A 555 -26.95 31.26 19.38
N LYS A 556 -27.07 31.08 20.70
CA LYS A 556 -26.85 32.11 21.72
C LYS A 556 -25.45 32.04 22.35
N LEU A 557 -24.61 31.11 21.91
CA LEU A 557 -23.27 30.94 22.46
C LEU A 557 -22.43 32.19 22.19
N THR A 558 -22.00 32.85 23.25
CA THR A 558 -21.13 34.03 23.18
C THR A 558 -19.68 33.64 22.93
N PHE A 559 -18.86 34.63 22.57
CA PHE A 559 -17.42 34.41 22.40
C PHE A 559 -16.75 33.90 23.68
N GLU A 560 -17.08 34.48 24.84
CA GLU A 560 -16.50 34.09 26.13
C GLU A 560 -16.86 32.64 26.50
N GLU A 561 -18.12 32.24 26.27
CA GLU A 561 -18.55 30.85 26.52
C GLU A 561 -17.84 29.87 25.58
N MET A 562 -17.71 30.18 24.28
CA MET A 562 -16.96 29.36 23.34
C MET A 562 -15.47 29.27 23.73
N LYS A 563 -14.87 30.39 24.13
CA LYS A 563 -13.48 30.46 24.59
C LYS A 563 -13.24 29.56 25.79
N ASP A 564 -14.15 29.58 26.76
CA ASP A 564 -14.07 28.76 27.95
C ASP A 564 -14.16 27.27 27.63
N VAL A 565 -15.00 26.86 26.67
CA VAL A 565 -15.09 25.47 26.21
C VAL A 565 -13.76 24.99 25.61
N PHE A 566 -13.20 25.74 24.66
CA PHE A 566 -11.92 25.38 24.02
C PHE A 566 -10.73 25.43 24.99
N THR A 567 -10.70 26.43 25.88
CA THR A 567 -9.64 26.56 26.89
C THR A 567 -9.69 25.42 27.90
N LEU A 568 -10.89 24.98 28.30
CA LEU A 568 -11.05 23.86 29.21
C LEU A 568 -10.60 22.54 28.56
N ALA A 569 -10.96 22.32 27.30
CA ALA A 569 -10.48 21.17 26.52
C ALA A 569 -8.95 21.15 26.40
N TRP A 570 -8.34 22.30 26.12
CA TRP A 570 -6.87 22.41 26.05
C TRP A 570 -6.20 22.14 27.40
N LYS A 571 -6.72 22.70 28.50
CA LYS A 571 -6.25 22.41 29.85
C LYS A 571 -6.37 20.93 30.20
N TRP A 572 -7.44 20.27 29.77
CA TRP A 572 -7.59 18.83 29.95
C TRP A 572 -6.52 18.05 29.19
N CYS A 573 -6.24 18.37 27.91
CA CYS A 573 -5.15 17.74 27.17
C CYS A 573 -3.80 17.90 27.88
N GLN A 574 -3.51 19.09 28.41
CA GLN A 574 -2.29 19.34 29.20
C GLN A 574 -2.25 18.52 30.50
N ALA A 575 -3.38 18.38 31.19
CA ALA A 575 -3.50 17.56 32.40
C ALA A 575 -3.31 16.07 32.09
N VAL A 576 -3.89 15.56 31.00
CA VAL A 576 -3.68 14.18 30.54
C VAL A 576 -2.20 13.95 30.23
N HIS A 577 -1.55 14.82 29.45
CA HIS A 577 -0.13 14.70 29.12
C HIS A 577 0.74 14.71 30.38
N LYS A 578 0.42 15.55 31.36
CA LYS A 578 1.13 15.57 32.64
C LYS A 578 1.01 14.24 33.39
N GLN A 579 -0.14 13.56 33.33
CA GLN A 579 -0.35 12.26 33.95
C GLN A 579 0.23 11.10 33.13
N SER A 580 0.18 11.20 31.80
CA SER A 580 0.63 10.20 30.84
C SER A 580 1.47 10.86 29.74
N PRO A 581 2.78 11.10 29.98
CA PRO A 581 3.64 11.86 29.05
C PRO A 581 3.76 11.26 27.64
N SER A 582 3.49 9.97 27.48
CA SER A 582 3.42 9.33 26.16
C SER A 582 2.27 9.85 25.29
N HIS A 583 1.19 10.38 25.89
CA HIS A 583 0.04 10.92 25.18
C HIS A 583 0.28 12.37 24.83
N ARG A 584 0.45 12.65 23.55
CA ARG A 584 0.94 13.95 23.08
C ARG A 584 0.24 14.50 21.85
N PHE A 585 -0.69 13.77 21.23
CA PHE A 585 -1.34 14.16 19.97
C PHE A 585 -2.79 14.63 20.18
N PRO A 586 -3.00 15.93 20.45
CA PRO A 586 -4.31 16.50 20.76
C PRO A 586 -5.20 16.64 19.52
N THR A 587 -6.42 16.12 19.61
CA THR A 587 -7.48 16.30 18.61
C THR A 587 -8.78 16.74 19.28
N ILE A 588 -9.41 17.81 18.80
CA ILE A 588 -10.69 18.32 19.29
C ILE A 588 -11.72 18.28 18.16
N LEU A 589 -12.81 17.56 18.39
CA LEU A 589 -13.92 17.36 17.45
C LEU A 589 -15.15 18.14 17.91
N TRP A 590 -15.94 18.64 16.97
CA TRP A 590 -17.20 19.30 17.31
C TRP A 590 -18.27 18.98 16.27
N ASP A 591 -19.35 18.33 16.72
CA ASP A 591 -20.58 18.20 15.96
C ASP A 591 -21.66 19.11 16.55
N SER A 592 -22.21 20.00 15.71
CA SER A 592 -23.27 20.94 16.10
C SER A 592 -24.63 20.48 15.58
N LEU A 593 -25.65 20.47 16.46
CA LEU A 593 -27.04 20.09 16.16
C LEU A 593 -27.22 18.61 15.74
N PRO A 594 -28.44 18.03 15.86
CA PRO A 594 -28.63 16.59 15.65
C PRO A 594 -28.27 16.17 14.20
N HIS A 595 -28.08 14.87 13.99
CA HIS A 595 -27.68 14.21 12.73
C HIS A 595 -26.17 14.07 12.44
N GLY A 596 -25.34 13.93 13.48
CA GLY A 596 -23.88 13.76 13.34
C GLY A 596 -23.29 12.77 14.34
N GLY A 597 -24.08 11.79 14.77
CA GLY A 597 -23.71 10.86 15.85
C GLY A 597 -23.95 11.40 17.27
N ALA A 598 -24.27 12.68 17.43
CA ALA A 598 -24.65 13.27 18.72
C ALA A 598 -26.04 12.80 19.17
N SER A 599 -26.13 12.25 20.39
CA SER A 599 -27.39 11.78 21.00
C SER A 599 -28.23 12.89 21.65
N GLN A 600 -27.63 14.07 21.88
CA GLN A 600 -28.24 15.22 22.53
C GLN A 600 -27.92 16.51 21.75
N VAL A 601 -28.84 17.47 21.81
CA VAL A 601 -28.77 18.72 21.02
C VAL A 601 -27.82 19.78 21.62
N HIS A 602 -27.51 19.67 22.91
CA HIS A 602 -26.65 20.59 23.63
C HIS A 602 -25.24 20.66 23.00
N PRO A 603 -24.68 21.87 22.76
CA PRO A 603 -23.40 22.02 22.09
C PRO A 603 -22.25 21.43 22.91
N HIS A 604 -21.44 20.57 22.31
CA HIS A 604 -20.32 19.97 23.01
C HIS A 604 -19.19 19.65 22.04
N ILE A 605 -17.96 19.77 22.54
CA ILE A 605 -16.75 19.34 21.83
C ILE A 605 -16.20 18.09 22.49
N HIS A 606 -15.58 17.22 21.71
CA HIS A 606 -14.86 16.05 22.20
C HIS A 606 -13.38 16.33 22.08
N ALA A 607 -12.60 16.13 23.15
CA ALA A 607 -11.15 16.16 23.07
C ALA A 607 -10.60 14.75 23.25
N THR A 608 -9.55 14.44 22.49
CA THR A 608 -8.74 13.23 22.63
C THR A 608 -7.27 13.60 22.68
N LEU A 609 -6.49 12.77 23.37
CA LEU A 609 -5.05 12.88 23.40
C LEU A 609 -4.44 11.50 23.18
N HIS A 610 -4.02 11.23 21.95
CA HIS A 610 -3.49 9.92 21.58
C HIS A 610 -1.97 9.83 21.86
N SER A 611 -1.44 8.61 22.05
CA SER A 611 -0.03 8.34 22.31
C SER A 611 0.86 8.48 21.08
N ASP A 612 0.45 7.85 19.98
CA ASP A 612 1.39 7.60 18.89
C ASP A 612 1.16 8.47 17.65
N HIS A 613 -0.08 8.86 17.35
CA HIS A 613 -0.42 9.57 16.12
C HIS A 613 -1.70 10.40 16.22
N TYR A 614 -1.97 11.23 15.21
CA TYR A 614 -3.28 11.85 15.04
C TYR A 614 -4.27 10.87 14.39
N TYR A 615 -5.56 11.10 14.55
CA TYR A 615 -6.57 10.30 13.87
C TYR A 615 -6.54 10.48 12.34
N GLY A 616 -7.04 9.45 11.65
CA GLY A 616 -6.66 9.06 10.28
C GLY A 616 -6.60 10.16 9.22
N GLN A 617 -7.55 11.10 9.17
CA GLN A 617 -7.52 12.13 8.13
C GLN A 617 -6.31 13.07 8.28
N PHE A 618 -6.06 13.61 9.46
CA PHE A 618 -4.94 14.52 9.63
C PHE A 618 -3.60 13.80 9.58
N GLU A 619 -3.55 12.54 10.01
CA GLU A 619 -2.38 11.71 9.82
C GLU A 619 -2.08 11.50 8.33
N SER A 620 -3.12 11.34 7.50
CA SER A 620 -2.96 11.30 6.04
C SER A 620 -2.43 12.63 5.47
N ILE A 621 -2.87 13.78 6.01
CA ILE A 621 -2.37 15.10 5.66
C ILE A 621 -0.92 15.29 6.14
N ARG A 622 -0.56 14.77 7.31
CA ARG A 622 0.80 14.77 7.83
C ARG A 622 1.73 13.96 6.91
N PHE A 623 1.34 12.75 6.54
CA PHE A 623 2.09 11.95 5.55
C PHE A 623 2.18 12.64 4.19
N ALA A 624 1.10 13.28 3.73
CA ALA A 624 1.09 14.08 2.51
C ALA A 624 2.11 15.22 2.58
N SER A 625 2.19 15.89 3.73
CA SER A 625 3.17 16.93 4.01
C SER A 625 4.60 16.37 3.96
N GLU A 626 4.84 15.17 4.50
CA GLU A 626 6.17 14.57 4.64
C GLU A 626 6.72 14.21 3.27
N ARG A 627 5.86 13.58 2.47
CA ARG A 627 6.15 13.28 1.07
C ARG A 627 6.38 14.56 0.27
N TYR A 628 5.62 15.63 0.52
CA TYR A 628 5.86 16.91 -0.14
C TYR A 628 7.24 17.47 0.21
N TYR A 629 7.62 17.45 1.49
CA TYR A 629 8.91 17.92 1.96
C TYR A 629 10.08 17.18 1.29
N ARG A 630 10.07 15.83 1.33
CA ARG A 630 11.09 14.98 0.70
C ARG A 630 11.23 15.23 -0.80
N ASN A 631 10.10 15.41 -1.50
CA ASN A 631 10.09 15.64 -2.94
C ASN A 631 10.67 17.00 -3.35
N HIS A 632 10.84 17.93 -2.40
CA HIS A 632 11.34 19.29 -2.64
C HIS A 632 12.69 19.55 -1.91
N GLU A 633 13.42 18.50 -1.51
CA GLU A 633 14.71 18.63 -0.80
C GLU A 633 15.76 19.48 -1.54
N ASN A 634 15.78 19.42 -2.87
CA ASN A 634 16.73 20.17 -3.72
C ASN A 634 16.35 21.65 -3.95
N VAL A 635 15.21 22.11 -3.41
CA VAL A 635 14.80 23.52 -3.50
C VAL A 635 15.60 24.34 -2.49
N LYS A 636 16.30 25.39 -2.94
CA LYS A 636 17.16 26.21 -2.06
C LYS A 636 16.37 27.03 -1.03
N GLU A 637 15.11 27.36 -1.32
CA GLU A 637 14.25 28.10 -0.40
C GLU A 637 13.53 27.17 0.57
N HIS A 638 13.97 27.16 1.83
CA HIS A 638 13.38 26.34 2.91
C HIS A 638 11.85 26.50 3.05
N ARG A 639 11.30 27.68 2.73
CA ARG A 639 9.85 27.96 2.81
C ARG A 639 9.03 27.22 1.75
N GLN A 640 9.61 26.94 0.57
CA GLN A 640 8.96 26.18 -0.50
C GLN A 640 8.95 24.66 -0.22
N LYS A 641 9.55 24.20 0.89
CA LYS A 641 9.53 22.80 1.31
C LYS A 641 8.35 22.48 2.26
N ASN A 642 7.67 23.48 2.80
CA ASN A 642 6.55 23.27 3.73
C ASN A 642 5.22 23.09 2.95
N TYR A 643 4.55 21.96 3.14
CA TYR A 643 3.30 21.63 2.44
C TYR A 643 2.17 22.61 2.75
N PHE A 644 1.93 22.91 4.02
CA PHE A 644 0.85 23.82 4.44
C PHE A 644 1.08 25.24 3.93
N ARG A 645 2.35 25.65 3.83
CA ARG A 645 2.75 26.90 3.20
C ARG A 645 2.42 26.93 1.71
N ALA A 646 2.79 25.87 0.98
CA ALA A 646 2.47 25.74 -0.44
C ALA A 646 0.95 25.74 -0.69
N ILE A 647 0.18 25.07 0.19
CA ILE A 647 -1.27 25.13 0.19
C ILE A 647 -1.75 26.58 0.39
N GLN A 648 -1.27 27.31 1.39
CA GLN A 648 -1.62 28.73 1.57
C GLN A 648 -1.34 29.55 0.33
N ASP A 649 -0.14 29.43 -0.26
CA ASP A 649 0.25 30.23 -1.44
C ASP A 649 -0.61 29.92 -2.67
N ILE A 650 -0.96 28.66 -2.92
CA ILE A 650 -1.91 28.29 -3.98
C ILE A 650 -3.26 28.95 -3.75
N HIS A 651 -3.80 28.85 -2.55
CA HIS A 651 -5.12 29.39 -2.26
C HIS A 651 -5.11 30.93 -2.28
N MET A 652 -4.03 31.57 -1.83
CA MET A 652 -3.83 33.02 -1.95
C MET A 652 -3.82 33.45 -3.41
N ALA A 653 -3.10 32.72 -4.26
CA ALA A 653 -3.06 32.98 -5.70
C ALA A 653 -4.44 32.87 -6.37
N PHE A 654 -5.31 31.97 -5.87
CA PHE A 654 -6.68 31.82 -6.37
C PHE A 654 -7.71 32.68 -5.63
N ASN A 655 -7.28 33.58 -4.75
CA ASN A 655 -8.16 34.45 -3.96
C ASN A 655 -9.15 33.67 -3.07
N LEU A 656 -8.69 32.52 -2.56
CA LEU A 656 -9.45 31.61 -1.69
C LEU A 656 -9.00 31.71 -0.23
N THR A 657 -8.28 32.77 0.15
CA THR A 657 -7.75 32.96 1.51
C THR A 657 -8.08 34.33 2.07
N VAL A 658 -8.20 34.39 3.39
CA VAL A 658 -8.16 35.61 4.19
C VAL A 658 -7.14 35.41 5.30
N SER A 659 -6.16 36.32 5.42
CA SER A 659 -5.16 36.28 6.47
C SER A 659 -5.37 37.42 7.46
N PHE A 660 -5.26 37.13 8.76
CA PHE A 660 -5.40 38.11 9.84
C PHE A 660 -4.49 37.72 11.01
N ASN A 661 -3.56 38.61 11.39
CA ASN A 661 -2.71 38.48 12.58
C ASN A 661 -2.03 37.09 12.74
N GLY A 662 -1.48 36.55 11.66
CA GLY A 662 -0.81 35.25 11.68
C GLY A 662 -1.75 34.03 11.70
N ILE A 663 -3.00 34.22 11.26
CA ILE A 663 -3.99 33.16 11.02
C ILE A 663 -4.42 33.24 9.57
N THR A 664 -4.46 32.10 8.88
CA THR A 664 -4.97 32.01 7.51
C THR A 664 -6.24 31.17 7.48
N VAL A 665 -7.34 31.79 7.07
CA VAL A 665 -8.58 31.11 6.72
C VAL A 665 -8.56 30.86 5.22
N LEU A 666 -8.85 29.63 4.78
CA LEU A 666 -8.88 29.28 3.37
C LEU A 666 -10.06 28.38 3.02
N VAL A 667 -10.54 28.51 1.78
CA VAL A 667 -11.55 27.64 1.18
C VAL A 667 -10.82 26.56 0.38
N PRO A 668 -10.83 25.28 0.80
CA PRO A 668 -10.03 24.23 0.16
C PRO A 668 -10.49 23.95 -1.28
N ILE A 669 -9.55 23.84 -2.22
CA ILE A 669 -9.82 23.43 -3.61
C ILE A 669 -10.19 21.94 -3.71
N THR A 670 -9.90 21.16 -2.67
CA THR A 670 -10.41 19.80 -2.48
C THR A 670 -11.46 19.77 -1.37
N SER A 671 -12.55 20.52 -1.56
CA SER A 671 -13.65 20.60 -0.60
C SER A 671 -14.40 19.27 -0.50
N HIS A 672 -14.83 18.91 0.72
CA HIS A 672 -15.67 17.73 0.96
C HIS A 672 -17.16 18.05 0.78
N LYS A 673 -17.58 19.25 1.17
CA LYS A 673 -18.94 19.79 0.97
C LYS A 673 -18.90 21.28 0.62
N GLU A 674 -20.07 21.84 0.34
CA GLU A 674 -20.24 23.29 0.17
C GLU A 674 -19.88 24.04 1.46
N TYR A 675 -19.27 25.22 1.30
CA TYR A 675 -18.81 26.08 2.41
C TYR A 675 -17.80 25.45 3.39
N ASP A 676 -17.07 24.41 2.97
CA ASP A 676 -15.92 23.85 3.69
C ASP A 676 -14.84 24.93 3.92
N ILE A 677 -14.32 25.02 5.14
CA ILE A 677 -13.33 26.02 5.54
C ILE A 677 -12.21 25.34 6.32
N ILE A 678 -10.96 25.70 6.00
CA ILE A 678 -9.76 25.36 6.76
C ILE A 678 -9.19 26.62 7.40
N VAL A 679 -8.73 26.53 8.63
CA VAL A 679 -8.00 27.56 9.35
C VAL A 679 -6.63 27.00 9.74
N LEU A 680 -5.59 27.73 9.37
CA LEU A 680 -4.21 27.44 9.71
C LEU A 680 -3.67 28.53 10.64
N ALA A 681 -2.99 28.13 11.70
CA ALA A 681 -2.37 29.07 12.65
C ALA A 681 -1.08 28.49 13.26
N GLU A 682 -0.24 29.37 13.77
CA GLU A 682 0.99 28.99 14.49
C GLU A 682 0.72 28.71 15.98
N ASN A 683 -0.20 29.44 16.61
CA ASN A 683 -0.42 29.42 18.05
C ASN A 683 -1.90 29.24 18.41
N PHE A 684 -2.17 28.45 19.45
CA PHE A 684 -3.51 28.22 19.96
C PHE A 684 -3.78 29.25 21.05
N ASP A 685 -4.36 30.37 20.65
CA ASP A 685 -4.64 31.51 21.52
C ASP A 685 -6.05 32.07 21.32
N GLU A 686 -6.36 33.14 22.05
CA GLU A 686 -7.67 33.80 21.98
C GLU A 686 -8.00 34.29 20.56
N ARG A 687 -7.00 34.71 19.77
CA ARG A 687 -7.20 35.20 18.41
C ARG A 687 -7.67 34.06 17.50
N PHE A 688 -7.08 32.88 17.64
CA PHE A 688 -7.48 31.69 16.91
C PHE A 688 -8.92 31.28 17.24
N ILE A 689 -9.28 31.22 18.52
CA ILE A 689 -10.66 30.89 18.94
C ILE A 689 -11.65 31.94 18.42
N LYS A 690 -11.26 33.22 18.41
CA LYS A 690 -12.09 34.30 17.85
C LYS A 690 -12.36 34.12 16.36
N VAL A 691 -11.39 33.61 15.59
CA VAL A 691 -11.62 33.26 14.17
C VAL A 691 -12.63 32.12 14.04
N ILE A 692 -12.51 31.06 14.85
CA ILE A 692 -13.50 29.96 14.89
C ILE A 692 -14.90 30.51 15.19
N TYR A 693 -15.01 31.37 16.20
CA TYR A 693 -16.27 32.01 16.58
C TYR A 693 -16.88 32.79 15.41
N GLN A 694 -16.09 33.62 14.72
CA GLN A 694 -16.58 34.39 13.58
C GLN A 694 -17.03 33.51 12.40
N ILE A 695 -16.35 32.39 12.16
CA ILE A 695 -16.77 31.42 11.13
C ILE A 695 -18.13 30.81 11.50
N VAL A 696 -18.31 30.37 12.74
CA VAL A 696 -19.58 29.82 13.24
C VAL A 696 -20.70 30.88 13.16
N GLN A 697 -20.42 32.13 13.54
CA GLN A 697 -21.37 33.23 13.40
C GLN A 697 -21.70 33.53 11.94
N GLY A 698 -20.73 33.41 11.03
CA GLY A 698 -20.95 33.51 9.58
C GLY A 698 -21.88 32.41 9.06
N TYR A 699 -21.66 31.17 9.52
CA TYR A 699 -22.52 30.04 9.21
C TYR A 699 -23.96 30.29 9.66
N PHE A 700 -24.16 30.73 10.90
CA PHE A 700 -25.51 30.98 11.45
C PHE A 700 -26.18 32.20 10.81
N ASN A 701 -25.50 33.34 10.78
CA ASN A 701 -26.13 34.62 10.46
C ASN A 701 -26.19 34.91 8.96
N LYS A 702 -25.23 34.39 8.17
CA LYS A 702 -25.13 34.67 6.73
C LYS A 702 -25.53 33.47 5.88
N LEU A 703 -25.02 32.28 6.21
CA LEU A 703 -25.26 31.08 5.40
C LEU A 703 -26.48 30.28 5.84
N LYS A 704 -27.04 30.59 7.03
CA LYS A 704 -28.14 29.84 7.66
C LYS A 704 -27.84 28.34 7.77
N GLN A 705 -26.57 28.01 7.99
CA GLN A 705 -26.06 26.65 8.20
C GLN A 705 -25.80 26.46 9.69
N TYR A 706 -26.65 25.68 10.37
CA TYR A 706 -26.55 25.52 11.81
C TYR A 706 -25.98 24.16 12.22
N SER A 707 -26.07 23.17 11.33
CA SER A 707 -25.46 21.85 11.51
C SER A 707 -24.11 21.81 10.82
N PHE A 708 -23.07 21.52 11.58
CA PHE A 708 -21.69 21.39 11.09
C PHE A 708 -20.93 20.33 11.86
N SER A 709 -19.82 19.90 11.26
CA SER A 709 -18.79 19.06 11.85
C SER A 709 -17.47 19.78 11.72
N SER A 710 -16.67 19.78 12.79
CA SER A 710 -15.32 20.31 12.73
C SER A 710 -14.34 19.44 13.49
N CYS A 711 -13.08 19.58 13.10
CA CYS A 711 -11.95 18.94 13.75
C CYS A 711 -10.78 19.91 13.83
N LEU A 712 -10.21 20.04 15.02
CA LEU A 712 -9.04 20.82 15.37
C LEU A 712 -7.92 19.86 15.73
N TYR A 713 -6.86 19.89 14.93
CA TYR A 713 -5.61 19.21 15.17
C TYR A 713 -4.59 20.24 15.68
N LEU A 714 -4.06 19.97 16.87
CA LEU A 714 -3.11 20.85 17.55
C LEU A 714 -1.72 20.20 17.51
N PRO A 715 -0.63 20.99 17.45
CA PRO A 715 0.73 20.45 17.48
C PRO A 715 0.97 19.54 18.69
N PRO A 716 1.93 18.60 18.61
CA PRO A 716 2.19 17.68 19.70
C PRO A 716 2.58 18.42 20.99
N LEU A 717 2.12 17.92 22.13
CA LEU A 717 2.58 18.40 23.44
C LEU A 717 4.02 17.94 23.68
N SER A 718 4.88 18.85 24.12
CA SER A 718 6.32 18.61 24.35
C SER A 718 7.03 18.03 23.10
N PRO A 719 7.17 18.81 22.00
CA PRO A 719 7.94 18.39 20.82
C PRO A 719 9.37 17.98 21.23
N ASN A 720 9.96 16.98 20.57
CA ASN A 720 11.30 16.50 20.95
C ASN A 720 12.33 17.62 20.72
N GLN A 721 13.44 17.63 21.47
CA GLN A 721 14.47 18.67 21.37
C GLN A 721 15.17 18.72 20.01
N ASP A 722 15.07 17.65 19.20
CA ASP A 722 15.61 17.56 17.84
C ASP A 722 14.62 18.06 16.75
N ASP A 723 13.46 18.59 17.14
CA ASP A 723 12.40 19.06 16.23
C ASP A 723 12.81 20.39 15.57
N SER A 724 13.36 20.32 14.36
CA SER A 724 13.73 21.50 13.56
C SER A 724 12.54 22.34 13.05
N GLY A 725 11.29 21.90 13.29
CA GLY A 725 10.06 22.64 12.96
C GLY A 725 8.78 21.99 13.52
N SER A 726 7.64 22.69 13.46
CA SER A 726 6.34 22.26 14.00
C SER A 726 5.25 22.15 12.93
N THR A 727 4.30 21.22 13.11
CA THR A 727 3.05 21.20 12.35
C THR A 727 2.22 22.44 12.68
N PRO A 728 1.46 23.02 11.74
CA PRO A 728 0.53 24.08 12.08
C PRO A 728 -0.61 23.56 12.94
N ILE A 729 -1.31 24.48 13.59
CA ILE A 729 -2.68 24.22 14.01
C ILE A 729 -3.52 24.11 12.74
N TYR A 730 -4.29 23.03 12.64
CA TYR A 730 -5.18 22.78 11.51
C TYR A 730 -6.59 22.60 12.04
N TYR A 731 -7.47 23.52 11.70
CA TYR A 731 -8.90 23.41 11.97
C TYR A 731 -9.67 23.32 10.67
N ARG A 732 -10.54 22.33 10.54
CA ARG A 732 -11.44 22.21 9.40
C ARG A 732 -12.88 22.15 9.90
N ILE A 733 -13.75 22.92 9.29
CA ILE A 733 -15.18 22.99 9.61
C ILE A 733 -16.00 22.84 8.33
N ILE A 734 -17.01 21.97 8.38
CA ILE A 734 -17.82 21.56 7.23
C ILE A 734 -19.30 21.58 7.65
N PRO A 735 -20.17 22.34 6.98
CA PRO A 735 -21.61 22.23 7.17
C PRO A 735 -22.14 20.87 6.71
N ARG A 736 -23.02 20.27 7.51
CA ARG A 736 -23.63 18.98 7.16
C ARG A 736 -24.86 19.13 6.28
N GLY A 737 -25.46 20.32 6.23
CA GLY A 737 -26.67 20.66 5.49
C GLY A 737 -27.78 21.15 6.42
N GLN A 738 -29.02 21.14 5.95
CA GLN A 738 -30.17 21.55 6.78
C GLN A 738 -30.45 20.51 7.87
N VAL A 739 -30.74 20.98 9.09
CA VAL A 739 -31.00 20.14 10.27
C VAL A 739 -32.21 19.23 10.08
N SER A 740 -33.18 19.60 9.24
CA SER A 740 -34.35 18.80 8.91
C SER A 740 -34.11 17.71 7.85
N SER A 741 -32.92 17.65 7.26
CA SER A 741 -32.60 16.74 6.16
C SER A 741 -31.93 15.46 6.67
N LEU A 742 -32.54 14.30 6.39
CA LEU A 742 -31.94 12.97 6.64
C LEU A 742 -30.65 12.73 5.83
N LEU A 743 -30.42 13.47 4.73
CA LEU A 743 -29.20 13.36 3.91
C LEU A 743 -27.95 13.97 4.58
N SER A 744 -28.11 14.54 5.77
CA SER A 744 -27.05 15.24 6.51
C SER A 744 -26.40 14.40 7.62
N GLU A 745 -26.71 13.10 7.71
CA GLU A 745 -26.17 12.15 8.70
C GLU A 745 -24.73 11.68 8.40
N VAL A 746 -23.75 12.54 8.65
CA VAL A 746 -22.33 12.17 8.64
C VAL A 746 -21.65 12.87 9.81
N SER A 747 -20.89 12.18 10.66
CA SER A 747 -20.27 12.79 11.86
C SER A 747 -18.92 13.47 11.57
N SER A 748 -18.39 14.24 12.52
CA SER A 748 -17.00 14.72 12.48
C SER A 748 -15.98 13.57 12.46
N LEU A 749 -16.30 12.44 13.07
CA LEU A 749 -15.49 11.23 13.02
C LEU A 749 -15.37 10.72 11.56
N ASP A 750 -16.50 10.55 10.88
CA ASP A 750 -16.55 10.03 9.51
C ASP A 750 -16.00 11.00 8.47
N LEU A 751 -16.22 12.32 8.66
CA LEU A 751 -15.77 13.35 7.72
C LEU A 751 -14.31 13.73 7.92
N LEU A 752 -13.87 13.81 9.17
CA LEU A 752 -12.68 14.57 9.53
C LEU A 752 -11.67 13.83 10.40
N SER A 753 -11.96 12.63 10.90
CA SER A 753 -11.08 11.95 11.87
C SER A 753 -10.93 10.45 11.58
N ILE A 754 -11.74 9.59 12.20
CA ILE A 754 -11.66 8.13 12.13
C ILE A 754 -13.04 7.52 11.92
N TYR A 755 -13.13 6.44 11.14
CA TYR A 755 -14.35 5.65 11.04
C TYR A 755 -14.59 4.85 12.32
N ASN A 756 -15.63 5.20 13.05
CA ASN A 756 -16.04 4.48 14.25
C ASN A 756 -17.20 3.52 13.92
N VAL A 757 -17.00 2.22 14.15
CA VAL A 757 -18.03 1.20 13.93
C VAL A 757 -18.36 0.49 15.24
N ASN A 758 -19.65 0.40 15.56
CA ASN A 758 -20.13 -0.08 16.86
C ASN A 758 -20.14 -1.62 16.99
N LYS A 759 -19.86 -2.36 15.91
CA LYS A 759 -19.83 -3.83 15.90
C LYS A 759 -18.50 -4.33 15.34
N LEU A 760 -17.94 -5.34 15.99
CA LEU A 760 -16.79 -6.07 15.47
C LEU A 760 -17.18 -6.86 14.20
N PRO A 761 -16.28 -6.97 13.20
CA PRO A 761 -16.55 -7.73 11.99
C PRO A 761 -16.96 -9.19 12.25
N ALA A 762 -16.40 -9.83 13.27
CA ALA A 762 -16.76 -11.20 13.64
C ALA A 762 -18.20 -11.33 14.17
N ALA A 763 -18.68 -10.34 14.93
CA ALA A 763 -20.07 -10.32 15.42
C ALA A 763 -21.05 -10.13 14.26
N LEU A 764 -20.72 -9.22 13.33
CA LEU A 764 -21.49 -9.05 12.09
C LEU A 764 -21.51 -10.32 11.24
N PHE A 765 -20.35 -10.99 11.10
CA PHE A 765 -20.26 -12.23 10.35
C PHE A 765 -21.10 -13.36 10.95
N ALA A 766 -21.13 -13.47 12.28
CA ALA A 766 -21.99 -14.43 12.98
C ALA A 766 -23.48 -14.17 12.69
N GLU A 767 -23.92 -12.91 12.69
CA GLU A 767 -25.30 -12.55 12.31
C GLU A 767 -25.59 -12.92 10.85
N ILE A 768 -24.68 -12.59 9.93
CA ILE A 768 -24.82 -12.88 8.50
C ILE A 768 -24.92 -14.38 8.24
N ILE A 769 -24.12 -15.21 8.91
CA ILE A 769 -24.17 -16.68 8.77
C ILE A 769 -25.58 -17.20 9.06
N THR A 770 -26.26 -16.70 10.10
CA THR A 770 -27.61 -17.16 10.43
C THR A 770 -28.65 -16.83 9.36
N TRP A 771 -28.41 -15.79 8.54
CA TRP A 771 -29.27 -15.46 7.41
C TRP A 771 -29.09 -16.46 6.28
N PHE A 772 -27.84 -16.84 5.99
CA PHE A 772 -27.52 -17.81 4.95
C PHE A 772 -27.82 -19.26 5.35
N GLN A 773 -27.87 -19.58 6.65
CA GLN A 773 -28.34 -20.89 7.13
C GLN A 773 -29.86 -21.10 6.96
N LYS A 774 -30.62 -20.04 6.65
CA LYS A 774 -32.06 -20.09 6.37
C LYS A 774 -32.39 -20.17 4.87
N ILE A 775 -31.38 -20.13 4.01
CA ILE A 775 -31.47 -20.29 2.55
C ILE A 775 -31.00 -21.70 2.22
#